data_AF-A0A0P0M1R1-F1
#
_entry.id   AF-A0A0P0M1R1-F1
#
_cell.length_a   1.000
_cell.length_b   1.000
_cell.length_c   1.000
_cell.angle_alpha   90.00
_cell.angle_beta   90.00
_cell.angle_gamma   90.00
#
_symmetry.space_group_name_H-M   'P 1'
#
loop_
_entity.id
_entity.type
_entity.pdbx_description
1 polymer ?
#
loop_
_entity_poly.entity_id
_entity_poly.type
_entity_poly.pdbx_seq_one_letter_code
_entity_poly.pdbx_strand_id
1 'polypeptide(L)'
;MNTCLSEPYITADYNSYNGMNGNNINDIYVDEEERIWLANYPTGITIRNNRYGSYDLIRHSIGNSLSLVNDQVHDVLEDSDGDLWFATSNGISLYQTDTKEWQSFLSSFESVPDNENHIFLTLCEVSPGVIWAGGFMSGICKIEKRKGFKIGHIAPATIAGVRPDQYIFDIKKDSDGDVWSGGYYHLKRINLETGSVRLYPGVSSITTILEKNVRQMWIGTRMGLYRLDKKSGDYQYVNLPVESPYICSLYQRDGNVLYIGTRGAGLLVYDIGKKKFIHQYRTDNCALISDNIYTILPRQDGSLLMGTENGITIYSPSKHTFRNWTREQGLMSVNFNVGSATTYSKNTLVFGGNNGAVRFPIDIQIPEPHYSRLLLRDFMIAYHPVYPGDEGSPLEKDIDETDRLELTYRQNSFSLDVVSINYDYPSNILYSWKIDGFHKEWSRPSLDNRIVVRNLPPGSYTLQIRAISNEEKYKTYETRNIQIVITPPAWASVWAMAGYAILLVLVMAVIFRIITLHKQKKVSDEKTRFFINTAHDIRTPLTLIKAPLEEAIENRMVNEQALPHMNTALKNVNALLQLTTNLINFERVDVYSSTLYISEYELNSYMDNICATFRKYAELKHVDFIYESNFDYLNVWFDSDKMGSILKNVLSNALKYTPEGGSIRIYAREEGNSWSIEVKDTGIGIPSCEQKKLFRNCFRGSNVINLKVTGSGIGLMLVYKLVRLHKGRIQIQSTEHQGTCVLVVFPKGNSHLHKVKFISPRTPYECPEAIMPGGASGLPSVEISQERSLQRVLIVEDNDDLRNYLIDMFKTDYYTQSCPNGKEALAIIREFNPVLVISDIMMPELGGDKLCSTIKGDLETSHIPVILLTALGDEKNMLEGLAIGADAYITKPFSVGILKATVKNILTNRALLRQFYNCIEDKEQNLPVNCTGTLDWKFIASVKECIEDNMGSPDFNVDLLSSRHHMSRTSFFNKLKALTGYAPADYIRMIRLQHAAQLLKQGEHTVTEIADMVGFSDAKYFREVFKKYYNVSPSKFNKKSEN
;
A
#
# COMPACT_ATOMS: atom_id res chain seq x y z
N MET A 1 30.33 85.35 -21.60
CA MET A 1 30.54 84.97 -20.19
C MET A 1 29.20 84.48 -19.65
N ASN A 2 28.97 83.17 -19.68
CA ASN A 2 27.82 82.55 -19.02
C ASN A 2 28.29 82.10 -17.64
N THR A 3 28.00 82.92 -16.63
CA THR A 3 28.31 82.65 -15.22
C THR A 3 27.24 81.75 -14.62
N CYS A 4 27.20 80.49 -15.05
CA CYS A 4 26.43 79.47 -14.35
C CYS A 4 27.43 78.56 -13.63
N LEU A 5 27.58 78.78 -12.32
CA LEU A 5 28.22 77.81 -11.42
C LEU A 5 27.26 76.61 -11.32
N SER A 6 27.74 75.42 -11.68
CA SER A 6 27.00 74.19 -11.43
C SER A 6 27.20 73.83 -9.97
N GLU A 7 26.11 73.82 -9.20
CA GLU A 7 26.09 73.20 -7.88
C GLU A 7 25.68 71.73 -8.02
N PRO A 8 26.40 70.79 -7.39
CA PRO A 8 26.01 69.39 -7.43
C PRO A 8 24.63 69.21 -6.74
N TYR A 9 23.66 68.70 -7.49
CA TYR A 9 22.31 68.44 -6.99
C TYR A 9 22.26 67.26 -6.01
N ILE A 10 23.14 66.27 -6.17
CA ILE A 10 23.29 65.10 -5.30
C ILE A 10 24.78 64.72 -5.24
N THR A 11 25.35 64.67 -4.04
CA THR A 11 26.73 64.17 -3.75
C THR A 11 26.66 63.17 -2.60
N ALA A 12 27.39 62.05 -2.67
CA ALA A 12 27.51 61.21 -1.48
C ALA A 12 28.35 61.95 -0.45
N ASP A 13 27.79 62.03 0.75
CA ASP A 13 28.46 62.56 1.91
C ASP A 13 28.66 61.40 2.89
N TYR A 14 29.89 60.87 2.94
CA TYR A 14 30.25 59.78 3.83
C TYR A 14 30.39 60.22 5.30
N ASN A 15 30.40 61.53 5.55
CA ASN A 15 30.45 62.11 6.90
C ASN A 15 29.04 62.47 7.41
N SER A 16 28.06 62.58 6.51
CA SER A 16 26.64 62.66 6.82
C SER A 16 26.03 61.26 6.84
N TYR A 17 25.68 60.77 8.04
CA TYR A 17 24.78 59.62 8.15
C TYR A 17 23.43 60.01 7.53
N ASN A 18 23.07 59.36 6.41
CA ASN A 18 21.90 59.60 5.53
C ASN A 18 22.17 60.42 4.26
N GLY A 19 23.42 60.74 3.94
CA GLY A 19 23.82 61.07 2.57
C GLY A 19 23.65 59.88 1.63
N MET A 20 23.64 60.12 0.32
CA MET A 20 23.53 59.08 -0.70
C MET A 20 24.51 57.91 -0.42
N ASN A 21 24.01 56.68 -0.30
CA ASN A 21 24.78 55.47 0.08
C ASN A 21 25.63 54.91 -1.07
N GLY A 22 26.48 55.75 -1.66
CA GLY A 22 27.38 55.39 -2.74
C GLY A 22 27.44 56.45 -3.82
N ASN A 23 28.65 56.78 -4.26
CA ASN A 23 28.88 57.72 -5.36
C ASN A 23 28.60 57.13 -6.75
N ASN A 24 28.53 55.80 -6.85
CA ASN A 24 28.45 55.13 -8.15
C ASN A 24 27.00 54.80 -8.49
N ILE A 25 26.34 55.77 -9.14
CA ILE A 25 24.99 55.64 -9.66
C ILE A 25 25.09 55.09 -11.09
N ASN A 26 24.66 53.85 -11.27
CA ASN A 26 24.67 53.20 -12.59
C ASN A 26 23.45 53.61 -13.42
N ASP A 27 22.31 53.83 -12.77
CA ASP A 27 21.05 54.15 -13.45
C ASP A 27 20.11 54.96 -12.54
N ILE A 28 19.25 55.76 -13.17
CA ILE A 28 18.24 56.58 -12.49
C ILE A 28 16.91 56.43 -13.23
N TYR A 29 15.86 56.09 -12.49
CA TYR A 29 14.50 56.01 -13.00
C TYR A 29 13.55 56.84 -12.15
N VAL A 30 12.66 57.61 -12.79
CA VAL A 30 11.60 58.34 -12.10
C VAL A 30 10.28 57.68 -12.47
N ASP A 31 9.53 57.21 -11.47
CA ASP A 31 8.23 56.57 -11.72
C ASP A 31 7.07 57.58 -11.80
N GLU A 32 5.88 57.08 -12.10
CA GLU A 32 4.65 57.88 -12.25
C GLU A 32 4.27 58.65 -10.97
N GLU A 33 4.80 58.24 -9.81
CA GLU A 33 4.57 58.88 -8.51
C GLU A 33 5.68 59.88 -8.14
N GLU A 34 6.52 60.26 -9.11
CA GLU A 34 7.70 61.13 -8.95
C GLU A 34 8.75 60.59 -7.95
N ARG A 35 8.75 59.28 -7.68
CA ARG A 35 9.81 58.65 -6.87
C ARG A 35 11.04 58.44 -7.73
N ILE A 36 12.19 58.79 -7.17
CA ILE A 36 13.49 58.64 -7.84
C ILE A 36 14.14 57.34 -7.37
N TRP A 37 14.31 56.42 -8.30
CA TRP A 37 14.98 55.14 -8.13
C TRP A 37 16.44 55.28 -8.58
N LEU A 38 17.37 54.94 -7.70
CA LEU A 38 18.81 55.07 -7.92
C LEU A 38 19.45 53.68 -7.80
N ALA A 39 20.06 53.20 -8.88
CA ALA A 39 20.82 51.96 -8.89
C ALA A 39 22.27 52.24 -8.45
N ASN A 40 22.58 51.99 -7.19
CA ASN A 40 23.86 52.27 -6.57
C ASN A 40 24.74 51.01 -6.54
N TYR A 41 26.00 51.10 -6.97
CA TYR A 41 26.97 50.02 -6.80
C TYR A 41 27.96 50.31 -5.66
N PRO A 42 28.20 49.38 -4.72
CA PRO A 42 27.67 48.01 -4.61
C PRO A 42 26.38 47.86 -3.77
N THR A 43 25.75 48.97 -3.34
CA THR A 43 24.71 49.00 -2.31
C THR A 43 23.30 48.59 -2.76
N GLY A 44 23.04 48.44 -4.07
CA GLY A 44 21.76 48.00 -4.61
C GLY A 44 20.87 49.16 -5.05
N ILE A 45 19.59 49.17 -4.65
CA ILE A 45 18.63 50.19 -5.08
C ILE A 45 18.32 51.14 -3.91
N THR A 46 18.40 52.44 -4.16
CA THR A 46 17.93 53.48 -3.23
C THR A 46 16.70 54.17 -3.84
N ILE A 47 15.62 54.26 -3.08
CA ILE A 47 14.40 54.97 -3.49
C ILE A 47 14.33 56.28 -2.71
N ARG A 48 14.19 57.39 -3.42
CA ARG A 48 13.94 58.70 -2.85
C ARG A 48 12.53 59.15 -3.23
N ASN A 49 11.67 59.33 -2.23
CA ASN A 49 10.33 59.88 -2.42
C ASN A 49 10.30 61.35 -1.99
N ASN A 50 10.16 62.27 -2.95
CA ASN A 50 10.14 63.71 -2.68
C ASN A 50 8.77 64.24 -2.18
N ARG A 51 7.74 63.37 -2.10
CA ARG A 51 6.42 63.75 -1.58
C ARG A 51 6.46 64.02 -0.06
N TYR A 52 7.39 63.37 0.64
CA TYR A 52 7.62 63.61 2.06
C TYR A 52 8.53 64.83 2.24
N GLY A 53 8.16 65.74 3.14
CA GLY A 53 8.98 66.91 3.46
C GLY A 53 10.34 66.52 4.04
N SER A 54 11.36 67.35 3.82
CA SER A 54 12.66 67.18 4.47
C SER A 54 12.57 67.42 5.97
N TYR A 55 13.35 66.68 6.75
CA TYR A 55 13.53 66.89 8.18
C TYR A 55 15.02 66.83 8.52
N ASP A 56 15.43 67.54 9.56
CA ASP A 56 16.81 67.50 10.03
C ASP A 56 16.95 66.45 11.13
N LEU A 57 17.92 65.55 10.97
CA LEU A 57 18.27 64.56 11.97
C LEU A 57 19.52 64.99 12.73
N ILE A 58 19.38 65.16 14.03
CA ILE A 58 20.46 65.48 14.94
C ILE A 58 20.86 64.21 15.66
N ARG A 59 22.12 63.80 15.53
CA ARG A 59 22.65 62.57 16.17
C ARG A 59 24.00 62.82 16.82
N HIS A 60 24.37 61.92 17.71
CA HIS A 60 25.70 61.82 18.24
C HIS A 60 26.65 61.29 17.17
N SER A 61 27.81 61.92 17.04
CA SER A 61 28.89 61.47 16.18
C SER A 61 30.15 61.29 17.02
N ILE A 62 30.63 60.05 17.13
CA ILE A 62 31.79 59.71 17.95
C ILE A 62 33.01 60.52 17.49
N GLY A 63 33.65 61.22 18.41
CA GLY A 63 34.81 62.08 18.14
C GLY A 63 34.50 63.44 17.53
N ASN A 64 33.23 63.76 17.26
CA ASN A 64 32.80 65.07 16.78
C ASN A 64 32.15 65.88 17.91
N SER A 65 32.88 66.88 18.41
CA SER A 65 32.38 67.82 19.44
C SER A 65 31.28 68.74 18.93
N LEU A 66 31.04 68.81 17.61
CA LEU A 66 29.97 69.58 16.97
C LEU A 66 28.69 68.76 16.77
N SER A 67 28.40 67.81 17.66
CA SER A 67 27.24 66.92 17.58
C SER A 67 26.59 66.72 18.95
N LEU A 68 25.45 66.03 19.00
CA LEU A 68 24.87 65.60 20.29
C LEU A 68 25.90 64.79 21.08
N VAL A 69 25.86 64.87 22.40
CA VAL A 69 26.76 64.07 23.26
C VAL A 69 26.31 62.60 23.39
N ASN A 70 25.03 62.34 23.16
CA ASN A 70 24.43 61.00 23.18
C ASN A 70 23.14 60.98 22.34
N ASP A 71 22.86 59.84 21.70
CA ASP A 71 21.65 59.68 20.88
C ASP A 71 20.36 59.50 21.69
N GLN A 72 20.44 59.10 22.96
CA GLN A 72 19.27 58.92 23.81
C GLN A 72 18.86 60.26 24.41
N VAL A 73 17.99 60.99 23.72
CA VAL A 73 17.50 62.31 24.11
C VAL A 73 16.21 62.16 24.92
N HIS A 74 16.21 62.59 26.17
CA HIS A 74 15.07 62.48 27.10
C HIS A 74 14.22 63.75 27.18
N ASP A 75 14.83 64.93 26.97
CA ASP A 75 14.10 66.20 26.94
C ASP A 75 14.76 67.19 25.97
N VAL A 76 13.95 68.08 25.41
CA VAL A 76 14.40 69.14 24.50
C VAL A 76 13.74 70.45 24.92
N LEU A 77 14.55 71.49 25.09
CA LEU A 77 14.09 72.82 25.55
C LEU A 77 14.66 73.91 24.63
N GLU A 78 13.83 74.85 24.21
CA GLU A 78 14.28 76.14 23.68
C GLU A 78 14.36 77.13 24.84
N ASP A 79 15.53 77.77 25.03
CA ASP A 79 15.70 78.82 26.03
C ASP A 79 15.23 80.19 25.53
N SER A 80 15.15 81.18 26.43
CA SER A 80 14.69 82.53 26.11
C SER A 80 15.59 83.32 25.16
N ASP A 81 16.84 82.89 24.96
CA ASP A 81 17.75 83.47 23.97
C ASP A 81 17.59 82.76 22.59
N GLY A 82 16.77 81.71 22.49
CA GLY A 82 16.52 80.96 21.26
C GLY A 82 17.50 79.80 21.03
N ASP A 83 18.25 79.37 22.04
CA ASP A 83 19.16 78.23 21.94
C ASP A 83 18.47 76.91 22.32
N LEU A 84 18.93 75.80 21.73
CA LEU A 84 18.37 74.48 21.98
C LEU A 84 19.20 73.68 22.98
N TRP A 85 18.54 73.17 24.00
CA TRP A 85 19.11 72.31 25.01
C TRP A 85 18.54 70.90 24.90
N PHE A 86 19.40 69.89 25.05
CA PHE A 86 19.06 68.47 24.95
C PHE A 86 19.53 67.76 26.22
N ALA A 87 18.60 67.22 27.00
CA ALA A 87 18.94 66.31 28.09
C ALA A 87 19.11 64.90 27.52
N THR A 88 20.22 64.24 27.86
CA THR A 88 20.54 62.94 27.29
C THR A 88 20.93 61.92 28.36
N SER A 89 21.09 60.66 27.95
CA SER A 89 21.64 59.61 28.81
C SER A 89 23.13 59.79 29.16
N ASN A 90 23.84 60.76 28.57
CA ASN A 90 25.25 61.02 28.90
C ASN A 90 25.59 62.53 28.83
N GLY A 91 24.97 63.31 29.71
CA GLY A 91 25.16 64.74 29.83
C GLY A 91 24.08 65.56 29.12
N ILE A 92 24.35 66.85 28.97
CA ILE A 92 23.46 67.82 28.35
C ILE A 92 24.17 68.42 27.15
N SER A 93 23.49 68.52 26.01
CA SER A 93 23.99 69.23 24.83
C SER A 93 23.28 70.57 24.66
N LEU A 94 24.03 71.61 24.33
CA LEU A 94 23.55 72.92 23.95
C LEU A 94 23.94 73.17 22.49
N TYR A 95 22.95 73.55 21.69
CA TYR A 95 23.13 74.07 20.35
C TYR A 95 22.81 75.56 20.36
N GLN A 96 23.84 76.37 20.17
CA GLN A 96 23.71 77.82 20.11
C GLN A 96 23.26 78.23 18.71
N THR A 97 22.09 78.84 18.61
CA THR A 97 21.44 79.13 17.32
C THR A 97 22.21 80.18 16.53
N ASP A 98 22.68 81.24 17.21
CA ASP A 98 23.36 82.37 16.56
C ASP A 98 24.75 82.00 16.02
N THR A 99 25.53 81.26 16.80
CA THR A 99 26.90 80.86 16.45
C THR A 99 26.96 79.53 15.69
N LYS A 100 25.87 78.75 15.73
CA LYS A 100 25.79 77.35 15.25
C LYS A 100 26.81 76.43 15.93
N GLU A 101 27.26 76.80 17.13
CA GLU A 101 28.21 76.02 17.92
C GLU A 101 27.49 75.01 18.82
N TRP A 102 28.17 73.90 19.09
CA TRP A 102 27.73 72.90 20.05
C TRP A 102 28.61 72.94 21.29
N GLN A 103 27.98 72.80 22.44
CA GLN A 103 28.65 72.61 23.71
C GLN A 103 27.98 71.45 24.45
N SER A 104 28.78 70.64 25.14
CA SER A 104 28.30 69.58 26.01
C SER A 104 28.67 69.88 27.45
N PHE A 105 27.84 69.46 28.39
CA PHE A 105 28.08 69.62 29.83
C PHE A 105 27.81 68.30 30.55
N LEU A 106 28.53 68.05 31.64
CA LEU A 106 28.25 66.95 32.58
C LEU A 106 28.23 65.57 31.93
N SER A 107 29.04 65.41 30.88
CA SER A 107 29.18 64.15 30.15
C SER A 107 30.32 63.33 30.74
N SER A 108 30.29 62.01 30.55
CA SER A 108 31.40 61.13 30.92
C SER A 108 32.69 61.42 30.15
N PHE A 109 32.64 62.24 29.09
CA PHE A 109 33.81 62.64 28.30
C PHE A 109 34.54 63.84 28.88
N GLU A 110 33.93 64.54 29.85
CA GLU A 110 34.57 65.62 30.59
C GLU A 110 35.30 65.07 31.82
N SER A 111 36.36 65.73 32.26
CA SER A 111 37.12 65.37 33.47
C SER A 111 36.38 65.72 34.76
N VAL A 112 35.17 65.19 34.91
CA VAL A 112 34.32 65.24 36.09
C VAL A 112 34.59 63.96 36.91
N PRO A 113 34.59 63.99 38.26
CA PRO A 113 34.83 62.78 39.05
C PRO A 113 33.87 61.64 38.71
N ASP A 114 34.41 60.43 38.53
CA ASP A 114 33.79 59.15 38.09
C ASP A 114 32.52 58.67 38.84
N ASN A 115 31.99 59.44 39.80
CA ASN A 115 30.98 58.99 40.76
C ASN A 115 29.63 59.73 40.65
N GLU A 116 29.44 60.59 39.65
CA GLU A 116 28.17 61.30 39.42
C GLU A 116 27.34 60.69 38.29
N ASN A 117 26.02 60.82 38.37
CA ASN A 117 25.12 60.26 37.37
C ASN A 117 24.98 61.24 36.19
N HIS A 118 25.30 60.78 34.99
CA HIS A 118 25.28 61.59 33.76
C HIS A 118 23.95 61.53 33.00
N ILE A 119 22.92 60.84 33.53
CA ILE A 119 21.61 60.72 32.87
C ILE A 119 20.69 61.86 33.32
N PHE A 120 20.32 62.72 32.36
CA PHE A 120 19.35 63.79 32.55
C PHE A 120 18.05 63.47 31.82
N LEU A 121 16.92 63.71 32.49
CA LEU A 121 15.58 63.37 32.02
C LEU A 121 14.72 64.58 31.68
N THR A 122 15.00 65.75 32.26
CA THR A 122 14.16 66.93 32.11
C THR A 122 14.97 68.22 32.23
N LEU A 123 14.56 69.24 31.48
CA LEU A 123 15.13 70.58 31.46
C LEU A 123 14.04 71.62 31.68
N CYS A 124 14.37 72.67 32.44
CA CYS A 124 13.49 73.82 32.61
C CYS A 124 14.31 75.10 32.70
N GLU A 125 13.98 76.10 31.88
CA GLU A 125 14.49 77.45 32.09
C GLU A 125 13.71 78.11 33.23
N VAL A 126 14.38 78.38 34.35
CA VAL A 126 13.75 78.96 35.54
C VAL A 126 13.80 80.49 35.53
N SER A 127 14.83 81.05 34.91
CA SER A 127 14.97 82.47 34.59
C SER A 127 15.83 82.60 33.33
N PRO A 128 15.77 83.73 32.59
CA PRO A 128 16.48 83.88 31.33
C PRO A 128 17.97 83.49 31.41
N GLY A 129 18.35 82.43 30.70
CA GLY A 129 19.71 81.89 30.68
C GLY A 129 20.11 81.06 31.91
N VAL A 130 19.16 80.65 32.76
CA VAL A 130 19.37 79.75 33.90
C VAL A 130 18.54 78.48 33.70
N ILE A 131 19.23 77.38 33.40
CA ILE A 131 18.61 76.09 33.12
C ILE A 131 18.76 75.19 34.34
N TRP A 132 17.66 74.56 34.74
CA TRP A 132 17.63 73.51 35.74
C TRP A 132 17.44 72.17 35.03
N ALA A 133 18.30 71.21 35.36
CA ALA A 133 18.28 69.87 34.82
C ALA A 133 18.04 68.84 35.92
N GLY A 134 17.04 67.98 35.72
CA GLY A 134 16.72 66.85 36.59
C GLY A 134 17.05 65.53 35.89
N GLY A 135 17.35 64.49 36.66
CA GLY A 135 17.77 63.21 36.08
C GLY A 135 17.68 62.04 37.05
N PHE A 136 18.59 61.07 36.89
CA PHE A 136 18.72 59.92 37.79
C PHE A 136 19.52 60.25 39.08
N MET A 137 19.96 61.49 39.22
CA MET A 137 20.52 62.00 40.46
C MET A 137 19.41 62.56 41.37
N SER A 138 19.71 62.64 42.66
CA SER A 138 18.75 63.14 43.65
C SER A 138 18.68 64.66 43.79
N GLY A 139 19.61 65.37 43.15
CA GLY A 139 19.66 66.83 43.05
C GLY A 139 19.20 67.36 41.69
N ILE A 140 19.13 68.67 41.59
CA ILE A 140 18.90 69.43 40.36
C ILE A 140 20.20 70.14 40.01
N CYS A 141 20.70 69.94 38.79
CA CYS A 141 21.83 70.69 38.26
C CYS A 141 21.34 72.05 37.75
N LYS A 142 22.02 73.12 38.14
CA LYS A 142 21.77 74.49 37.71
C LYS A 142 22.91 74.91 36.78
N ILE A 143 22.56 75.35 35.58
CA ILE A 143 23.51 75.86 34.59
C ILE A 143 23.21 77.34 34.36
N GLU A 144 24.17 78.21 34.64
CA GLU A 144 24.06 79.67 34.44
C GLU A 144 24.82 80.09 33.18
N LYS A 145 24.13 80.12 32.04
CA LYS A 145 24.66 80.47 30.72
C LYS A 145 25.36 81.83 30.72
N ARG A 146 24.68 82.87 31.22
CA ARG A 146 25.16 84.27 31.24
C ARG A 146 26.34 84.54 32.17
N LYS A 147 26.72 83.58 33.02
CA LYS A 147 27.88 83.67 33.92
C LYS A 147 29.04 82.76 33.47
N GLY A 148 29.19 82.57 32.16
CA GLY A 148 30.21 81.70 31.59
C GLY A 148 29.95 80.22 31.88
N PHE A 149 28.68 79.78 31.75
CA PHE A 149 28.25 78.39 31.96
C PHE A 149 28.61 77.81 33.34
N LYS A 150 28.45 78.61 34.41
CA LYS A 150 28.71 78.15 35.78
C LYS A 150 27.71 77.07 36.16
N ILE A 151 28.22 75.89 36.53
CA ILE A 151 27.42 74.75 37.00
C ILE A 151 27.34 74.77 38.53
N GLY A 152 26.15 74.56 39.07
CA GLY A 152 25.90 74.37 40.49
C GLY A 152 24.91 73.22 40.75
N HIS A 153 24.87 72.71 41.98
CA HIS A 153 23.96 71.63 42.36
C HIS A 153 23.04 72.11 43.48
N ILE A 154 21.74 71.86 43.32
CA ILE A 154 20.72 72.16 44.31
C ILE A 154 20.12 70.83 44.78
N ALA A 155 19.97 70.65 46.08
CA ALA A 155 19.31 69.48 46.65
C ALA A 155 18.02 69.91 47.39
N PRO A 156 16.88 70.11 46.68
CA PRO A 156 15.64 70.56 47.29
C PRO A 156 15.13 69.64 48.41
N ALA A 157 15.43 68.33 48.32
CA ALA A 157 15.08 67.36 49.36
C ALA A 157 15.82 67.63 50.68
N THR A 158 17.09 68.01 50.62
CA THR A 158 17.90 68.39 51.78
C THR A 158 17.35 69.64 52.45
N ILE A 159 16.92 70.63 51.64
CA ILE A 159 16.31 71.88 52.14
C ILE A 159 14.98 71.60 52.85
N ALA A 160 14.17 70.68 52.31
CA ALA A 160 12.89 70.29 52.89
C ALA A 160 13.00 69.23 54.01
N GLY A 161 14.20 68.72 54.32
CA GLY A 161 14.43 67.70 55.35
C GLY A 161 13.81 66.34 55.04
N VAL A 162 13.69 65.96 53.77
CA VAL A 162 13.05 64.70 53.33
C VAL A 162 13.98 63.80 52.54
N ARG A 163 13.58 62.54 52.37
CA ARG A 163 14.31 61.56 51.56
C ARG A 163 14.58 62.13 50.16
N PRO A 164 15.83 62.05 49.66
CA PRO A 164 16.13 62.44 48.29
C PRO A 164 15.33 61.63 47.28
N ASP A 165 14.85 62.28 46.22
CA ASP A 165 14.20 61.57 45.12
C ASP A 165 15.24 60.80 44.31
N GLN A 166 14.87 59.64 43.79
CA GLN A 166 15.79 58.82 43.00
C GLN A 166 15.80 59.22 41.52
N TYR A 167 14.67 59.70 41.01
CA TYR A 167 14.47 60.09 39.61
C TYR A 167 13.61 61.35 39.58
N ILE A 168 14.09 62.41 38.92
CA ILE A 168 13.31 63.61 38.63
C ILE A 168 12.85 63.52 37.18
N PHE A 169 11.54 63.31 36.96
CA PHE A 169 10.98 63.06 35.64
C PHE A 169 10.54 64.35 34.92
N ASP A 170 10.13 65.37 35.68
CA ASP A 170 9.68 66.63 35.08
C ASP A 170 9.98 67.82 36.00
N ILE A 171 10.38 68.94 35.39
CA ILE A 171 10.54 70.24 36.06
C ILE A 171 9.78 71.27 35.23
N LYS A 172 8.87 72.01 35.87
CA LYS A 172 8.08 73.06 35.21
C LYS A 172 7.98 74.31 36.05
N LYS A 173 8.15 75.45 35.42
CA LYS A 173 7.86 76.76 36.01
C LYS A 173 6.39 77.09 35.82
N ASP A 174 5.71 77.54 36.87
CA ASP A 174 4.32 78.00 36.79
C ASP A 174 4.21 79.51 36.52
N SER A 175 2.99 79.99 36.28
CA SER A 175 2.72 81.41 36.03
C SER A 175 3.07 82.34 37.19
N ASP A 176 3.14 81.83 38.41
CA ASP A 176 3.48 82.61 39.61
C ASP A 176 5.01 82.73 39.80
N GLY A 177 5.80 82.05 38.96
CA GLY A 177 7.25 82.03 39.01
C GLY A 177 7.83 80.96 39.94
N ASP A 178 6.99 80.12 40.54
CA ASP A 178 7.43 78.97 41.33
C ASP A 178 7.84 77.82 40.39
N VAL A 179 8.85 77.05 40.79
CA VAL A 179 9.34 75.89 40.04
C VAL A 179 8.84 74.62 40.70
N TRP A 180 8.16 73.79 39.91
CA TRP A 180 7.66 72.49 40.30
C TRP A 180 8.63 71.40 39.86
N SER A 181 8.92 70.45 40.74
CA SER A 181 9.77 69.30 40.47
C SER A 181 9.03 68.02 40.85
N GLY A 182 8.84 67.15 39.86
CA GLY A 182 8.16 65.86 39.99
C GLY A 182 9.16 64.72 40.04
N GLY A 183 9.25 64.04 41.18
CA GLY A 183 10.10 62.88 41.37
C GLY A 183 9.35 61.55 41.48
N TYR A 184 10.11 60.47 41.66
CA TYR A 184 9.53 59.15 41.93
C TYR A 184 8.78 59.10 43.26
N TYR A 185 9.25 59.76 44.31
CA TYR A 185 8.64 59.74 45.64
C TYR A 185 7.84 61.01 45.94
N HIS A 186 8.29 62.19 45.50
CA HIS A 186 7.71 63.46 45.93
C HIS A 186 7.42 64.43 44.79
N LEU A 187 6.35 65.21 44.98
CA LEU A 187 6.09 66.46 44.25
C LEU A 187 6.51 67.66 45.11
N LYS A 188 7.34 68.53 44.55
CA LYS A 188 7.89 69.72 45.24
C LYS A 188 7.54 70.99 44.47
N ARG A 189 7.28 72.05 45.20
CA ARG A 189 7.24 73.44 44.69
C ARG A 189 8.34 74.24 45.36
N ILE A 190 9.15 74.91 44.56
CA ILE A 190 10.33 75.65 44.96
C ILE A 190 10.10 77.10 44.59
N ASN A 191 10.05 77.98 45.59
CA ASN A 191 9.93 79.41 45.34
C ASN A 191 11.33 80.01 45.12
N LEU A 192 11.55 80.60 43.94
CA LEU A 192 12.87 81.09 43.53
C LEU A 192 13.33 82.31 44.34
N GLU A 193 12.41 83.14 44.84
CA GLU A 193 12.72 84.37 45.57
C GLU A 193 13.14 84.08 47.02
N THR A 194 12.38 83.22 47.70
CA THR A 194 12.60 82.88 49.11
C THR A 194 13.50 81.66 49.32
N GLY A 195 13.71 80.86 48.28
CA GLY A 195 14.40 79.56 48.36
C GLY A 195 13.62 78.49 49.13
N SER A 196 12.37 78.75 49.51
CA SER A 196 11.54 77.82 50.28
C SER A 196 11.03 76.66 49.42
N VAL A 197 10.97 75.47 50.01
CA VAL A 197 10.50 74.24 49.35
C VAL A 197 9.25 73.74 50.07
N ARG A 198 8.14 73.61 49.32
CA ARG A 198 6.89 72.99 49.80
C ARG A 198 6.70 71.61 49.18
N LEU A 199 6.38 70.64 50.02
CA LEU A 199 6.06 69.26 49.61
C LEU A 199 4.55 69.05 49.51
N TYR A 200 4.14 68.19 48.57
CA TYR A 200 2.77 67.73 48.41
C TYR A 200 2.72 66.21 48.60
N PRO A 201 2.53 65.73 49.84
CA PRO A 201 2.47 64.30 50.13
C PRO A 201 1.19 63.68 49.55
N GLY A 202 1.26 62.39 49.17
CA GLY A 202 0.11 61.63 48.68
C GLY A 202 -0.01 61.52 47.16
N VAL A 203 0.82 62.24 46.40
CA VAL A 203 1.00 62.06 44.96
C VAL A 203 2.46 61.66 44.69
N SER A 204 2.67 60.46 44.18
CA SER A 204 4.00 59.89 43.90
C SER A 204 4.09 59.37 42.47
N SER A 205 5.30 58.99 42.05
CA SER A 205 5.59 58.48 40.70
C SER A 205 5.14 59.46 39.61
N ILE A 206 5.50 60.73 39.77
CA ILE A 206 5.15 61.80 38.85
C ILE A 206 5.89 61.56 37.53
N THR A 207 5.19 61.74 36.42
CA THR A 207 5.73 61.58 35.07
C THR A 207 5.67 62.88 34.28
N THR A 208 4.65 63.71 34.50
CA THR A 208 4.51 65.01 33.84
C THR A 208 3.68 65.97 34.69
N ILE A 209 3.98 67.25 34.61
CA ILE A 209 3.33 68.35 35.32
C ILE A 209 2.85 69.36 34.28
N LEU A 210 1.58 69.75 34.37
CA LEU A 210 1.01 70.79 33.50
C LEU A 210 0.18 71.76 34.32
N GLU A 211 0.40 73.05 34.15
CA GLU A 211 -0.45 74.06 34.79
C GLU A 211 -1.87 74.03 34.18
N LYS A 212 -2.89 73.84 35.02
CA LYS A 212 -4.29 73.88 34.60
C LYS A 212 -4.79 75.32 34.52
N ASN A 213 -4.48 76.09 35.56
CA ASN A 213 -4.73 77.53 35.72
C ASN A 213 -3.93 78.03 36.94
N VAL A 214 -3.97 79.34 37.21
CA VAL A 214 -3.24 79.99 38.32
C VAL A 214 -3.43 79.29 39.67
N ARG A 215 -4.56 78.62 39.92
CA ARG A 215 -4.85 77.95 41.19
C ARG A 215 -4.56 76.44 41.19
N GLN A 216 -4.50 75.79 40.03
CA GLN A 216 -4.53 74.32 39.93
C GLN A 216 -3.47 73.76 38.97
N MET A 217 -2.96 72.58 39.30
CA MET A 217 -2.03 71.81 38.48
C MET A 217 -2.66 70.48 38.07
N TRP A 218 -2.38 70.06 36.84
CA TRP A 218 -2.50 68.66 36.41
C TRP A 218 -1.21 67.93 36.71
N ILE A 219 -1.32 66.81 37.41
CA ILE A 219 -0.19 65.95 37.75
C ILE A 219 -0.45 64.58 37.12
N GLY A 220 0.30 64.27 36.07
CA GLY A 220 0.37 62.94 35.50
C GLY A 220 1.29 62.07 36.33
N THR A 221 0.83 60.86 36.64
CA THR A 221 1.63 59.85 37.34
C THR A 221 1.57 58.52 36.63
N ARG A 222 2.39 57.57 37.09
CA ARG A 222 2.31 56.17 36.66
C ARG A 222 0.99 55.48 37.03
N MET A 223 0.20 56.07 37.93
CA MET A 223 -1.06 55.51 38.44
C MET A 223 -2.31 56.27 37.93
N GLY A 224 -2.12 57.32 37.14
CA GLY A 224 -3.20 58.08 36.52
C GLY A 224 -3.02 59.59 36.63
N LEU A 225 -4.14 60.31 36.54
CA LEU A 225 -4.16 61.77 36.46
C LEU A 225 -4.77 62.37 37.73
N TYR A 226 -4.08 63.34 38.31
CA TYR A 226 -4.52 64.05 39.50
C TYR A 226 -4.67 65.54 39.23
N ARG A 227 -5.69 66.15 39.83
CA ARG A 227 -5.88 67.60 39.88
C ARG A 227 -5.49 68.10 41.27
N LEU A 228 -4.45 68.92 41.35
CA LEU A 228 -3.92 69.49 42.58
C LEU A 228 -4.29 70.97 42.71
N ASP A 229 -4.70 71.42 43.88
CA ASP A 229 -4.83 72.84 44.23
C ASP A 229 -3.52 73.37 44.85
N LYS A 230 -2.91 74.39 44.24
CA LYS A 230 -1.58 74.90 44.63
C LYS A 230 -1.53 75.43 46.07
N LYS A 231 -2.64 75.96 46.60
CA LYS A 231 -2.67 76.64 47.90
C LYS A 231 -2.99 75.68 49.03
N SER A 232 -4.09 74.95 48.93
CA SER A 232 -4.51 73.95 49.93
C SER A 232 -3.58 72.73 49.93
N GLY A 233 -3.11 72.30 48.76
CA GLY A 233 -2.42 71.03 48.57
C GLY A 233 -3.37 69.84 48.40
N ASP A 234 -4.68 70.08 48.38
CA ASP A 234 -5.67 69.03 48.12
C ASP A 234 -5.54 68.52 46.68
N TYR A 235 -5.51 67.20 46.52
CA TYR A 235 -5.49 66.55 45.22
C TYR A 235 -6.71 65.65 45.02
N GLN A 236 -7.20 65.58 43.79
CA GLN A 236 -8.31 64.72 43.41
C GLN A 236 -7.92 63.86 42.20
N TYR A 237 -8.13 62.55 42.32
CA TYR A 237 -7.98 61.62 41.20
C TYR A 237 -9.06 61.88 40.14
N VAL A 238 -8.66 61.90 38.87
CA VAL A 238 -9.58 61.95 37.74
C VAL A 238 -9.90 60.52 37.32
N ASN A 239 -11.16 60.11 37.42
CA ASN A 239 -11.60 58.76 37.03
C ASN A 239 -11.41 58.54 35.53
N LEU A 240 -10.33 57.87 35.17
CA LEU A 240 -9.97 57.54 33.80
C LEU A 240 -10.84 56.37 33.27
N PRO A 241 -11.07 56.28 31.94
CA PRO A 241 -11.88 55.21 31.35
C PRO A 241 -11.19 53.83 31.39
N VAL A 242 -9.90 53.81 31.71
CA VAL A 242 -9.07 52.61 31.88
C VAL A 242 -8.47 52.66 33.28
N GLU A 243 -8.29 51.51 33.91
CA GLU A 243 -7.68 51.44 35.24
C GLU A 243 -6.19 51.80 35.20
N SER A 244 -5.80 52.77 36.03
CA SER A 244 -4.40 53.17 36.30
C SER A 244 -3.48 53.33 35.07
N PRO A 245 -3.88 54.09 34.01
CA PRO A 245 -3.01 54.28 32.86
C PRO A 245 -1.80 55.13 33.24
N TYR A 246 -0.63 54.72 32.75
CA TYR A 246 0.59 55.50 32.89
C TYR A 246 0.48 56.75 32.02
N ILE A 247 0.48 57.93 32.63
CA ILE A 247 0.38 59.21 31.92
C ILE A 247 1.75 59.60 31.40
N CYS A 248 1.88 59.86 30.10
CA CYS A 248 3.14 60.24 29.46
C CYS A 248 3.19 61.73 29.12
N SER A 249 2.10 62.28 28.57
CA SER A 249 2.05 63.68 28.14
C SER A 249 0.69 64.29 28.37
N LEU A 250 0.67 65.60 28.59
CA LEU A 250 -0.54 66.38 28.82
C LEU A 250 -0.49 67.64 27.95
N TYR A 251 -1.58 67.92 27.25
CA TYR A 251 -1.75 69.16 26.50
C TYR A 251 -3.16 69.72 26.70
N GLN A 252 -3.26 70.93 27.24
CA GLN A 252 -4.54 71.61 27.47
C GLN A 252 -4.77 72.66 26.38
N ARG A 253 -5.86 72.50 25.62
CA ARG A 253 -6.28 73.45 24.57
C ARG A 253 -7.38 74.37 25.07
N ASP A 254 -7.16 75.67 24.94
CA ASP A 254 -8.13 76.75 25.19
C ASP A 254 -8.86 76.66 26.56
N GLY A 255 -8.27 75.98 27.54
CA GLY A 255 -8.86 75.77 28.87
C GLY A 255 -10.02 74.77 28.96
N ASN A 256 -10.53 74.28 27.82
CA ASN A 256 -11.75 73.46 27.77
C ASN A 256 -11.49 71.96 27.55
N VAL A 257 -10.42 71.62 26.82
CA VAL A 257 -10.13 70.22 26.45
C VAL A 257 -8.71 69.86 26.85
N LEU A 258 -8.56 68.74 27.55
CA LEU A 258 -7.29 68.15 27.92
C LEU A 258 -7.04 66.89 27.09
N TYR A 259 -5.95 66.89 26.33
CA TYR A 259 -5.41 65.75 25.62
C TYR A 259 -4.38 65.05 26.49
N ILE A 260 -4.54 63.75 26.66
CA ILE A 260 -3.75 62.93 27.58
C ILE A 260 -3.13 61.81 26.77
N GLY A 261 -1.81 61.85 26.61
CA GLY A 261 -1.04 60.76 26.04
C GLY A 261 -0.73 59.74 27.12
N THR A 262 -1.01 58.47 26.84
CA THR A 262 -0.81 57.38 27.80
C THR A 262 0.14 56.33 27.24
N ARG A 263 0.69 55.51 28.13
CA ARG A 263 1.38 54.27 27.76
C ARG A 263 0.37 53.12 27.82
N GLY A 264 -0.12 52.69 26.66
CA GLY A 264 -0.95 51.49 26.48
C GLY A 264 -2.45 51.72 26.37
N ALA A 265 -2.96 52.92 26.63
CA ALA A 265 -4.38 53.26 26.47
C ALA A 265 -4.66 54.26 25.33
N GLY A 266 -3.63 54.60 24.54
CA GLY A 266 -3.70 55.52 23.41
C GLY A 266 -3.89 56.98 23.84
N LEU A 267 -4.67 57.73 23.05
CA LEU A 267 -4.98 59.14 23.30
C LEU A 267 -6.35 59.27 23.99
N LEU A 268 -6.37 59.85 25.19
CA LEU A 268 -7.60 60.18 25.89
C LEU A 268 -7.92 61.67 25.75
N VAL A 269 -9.17 61.99 25.44
CA VAL A 269 -9.64 63.37 25.30
C VAL A 269 -10.67 63.66 26.38
N TYR A 270 -10.34 64.59 27.27
CA TYR A 270 -11.13 64.95 28.44
C TYR A 270 -11.70 66.37 28.32
N ASP A 271 -13.03 66.49 28.38
CA ASP A 271 -13.73 67.77 28.41
C ASP A 271 -13.78 68.27 29.86
N ILE A 272 -13.04 69.35 30.14
CA ILE A 272 -12.85 69.90 31.48
C ILE A 272 -14.16 70.48 32.02
N GLY A 273 -14.97 71.10 31.14
CA GLY A 273 -16.25 71.72 31.51
C GLY A 273 -17.31 70.68 31.87
N LYS A 274 -17.42 69.62 31.08
CA LYS A 274 -18.37 68.52 31.30
C LYS A 274 -17.86 67.46 32.29
N LYS A 275 -16.58 67.53 32.68
CA LYS A 275 -15.90 66.56 33.55
C LYS A 275 -16.02 65.11 33.07
N LYS A 276 -15.89 64.89 31.76
CA LYS A 276 -16.03 63.56 31.15
C LYS A 276 -15.06 63.35 30.01
N PHE A 277 -14.67 62.10 29.80
CA PHE A 277 -13.96 61.68 28.61
C PHE A 277 -14.92 61.66 27.42
N ILE A 278 -14.54 62.35 26.34
CA ILE A 278 -15.34 62.44 25.12
C ILE A 278 -14.87 61.48 24.04
N HIS A 279 -13.56 61.18 24.01
CA HIS A 279 -12.98 60.22 23.08
C HIS A 279 -11.83 59.43 23.72
N GLN A 280 -11.70 58.18 23.28
CA GLN A 280 -10.55 57.33 23.51
C GLN A 280 -10.14 56.73 22.16
N TYR A 281 -8.94 57.08 21.70
CA TYR A 281 -8.39 56.60 20.43
C TYR A 281 -7.30 55.57 20.69
N ARG A 282 -7.46 54.41 20.06
CA ARG A 282 -6.57 53.25 20.16
C ARG A 282 -6.36 52.64 18.78
N THR A 283 -5.28 51.88 18.65
CA THR A 283 -4.91 51.11 17.45
C THR A 283 -6.00 50.15 16.95
N ASP A 284 -6.93 49.73 17.81
CA ASP A 284 -8.04 48.84 17.45
C ASP A 284 -9.27 49.56 16.89
N ASN A 285 -9.41 50.87 17.13
CA ASN A 285 -10.61 51.63 16.79
C ASN A 285 -10.40 52.81 15.82
N CYS A 286 -9.15 53.17 15.52
CA CYS A 286 -8.81 54.24 14.58
C CYS A 286 -7.41 54.02 13.99
N ALA A 287 -7.03 54.87 13.03
CA ALA A 287 -5.73 54.84 12.34
C ALA A 287 -4.56 55.34 13.21
N LEU A 288 -4.50 54.94 14.47
CA LEU A 288 -3.38 55.24 15.37
C LEU A 288 -2.33 54.13 15.27
N ILE A 289 -1.05 54.47 15.08
CA ILE A 289 0.05 53.49 14.92
C ILE A 289 0.58 52.88 16.22
N SER A 290 0.25 53.48 17.37
CA SER A 290 0.68 52.99 18.68
C SER A 290 -0.25 53.46 19.79
N ASP A 291 -0.53 52.58 20.74
CA ASP A 291 -1.24 52.93 21.98
C ASP A 291 -0.32 53.67 22.99
N ASN A 292 0.96 53.88 22.65
CA ASN A 292 1.95 54.60 23.45
C ASN A 292 2.18 56.01 22.89
N ILE A 293 1.59 57.03 23.53
CA ILE A 293 1.67 58.43 23.12
C ILE A 293 2.57 59.20 24.08
N TYR A 294 3.80 59.47 23.64
CA TYR A 294 4.87 60.00 24.49
C TYR A 294 4.93 61.53 24.54
N THR A 295 4.60 62.19 23.44
CA THR A 295 4.59 63.66 23.34
C THR A 295 3.38 64.14 22.55
N ILE A 296 2.91 65.34 22.86
CA ILE A 296 1.80 66.01 22.17
C ILE A 296 2.19 67.48 22.00
N LEU A 297 2.35 67.93 20.76
CA LEU A 297 2.61 69.33 20.43
C LEU A 297 1.49 69.89 19.54
N PRO A 298 1.02 71.12 19.80
CA PRO A 298 0.07 71.77 18.92
C PRO A 298 0.73 72.29 17.65
N ARG A 299 -0.05 72.29 16.56
CA ARG A 299 0.32 72.93 15.29
C ARG A 299 -0.51 74.19 15.06
N GLN A 300 -0.05 75.06 14.16
CA GLN A 300 -0.70 76.35 13.85
C GLN A 300 -2.12 76.18 13.26
N ASP A 301 -2.37 75.07 12.54
CA ASP A 301 -3.67 74.71 11.98
C ASP A 301 -4.66 74.12 13.02
N GLY A 302 -4.21 73.99 14.28
CA GLY A 302 -4.98 73.36 15.35
C GLY A 302 -4.99 71.83 15.31
N SER A 303 -4.22 71.18 14.44
CA SER A 303 -3.92 69.75 14.57
C SER A 303 -2.88 69.52 15.67
N LEU A 304 -2.76 68.28 16.15
CA LEU A 304 -1.78 67.88 17.14
C LEU A 304 -0.76 66.94 16.49
N LEU A 305 0.53 67.22 16.68
CA LEU A 305 1.60 66.32 16.31
C LEU A 305 2.00 65.51 17.54
N MET A 306 1.94 64.19 17.42
CA MET A 306 2.17 63.28 18.54
C MET A 306 3.36 62.38 18.25
N GLY A 307 4.33 62.34 19.16
CA GLY A 307 5.42 61.38 19.13
C GLY A 307 5.00 60.07 19.80
N THR A 308 5.21 58.96 19.10
CA THR A 308 4.86 57.61 19.57
C THR A 308 6.09 56.71 19.59
N GLU A 309 5.92 55.45 19.96
CA GLU A 309 6.99 54.43 19.87
C GLU A 309 7.30 54.00 18.43
N ASN A 310 6.35 54.19 17.50
CA ASN A 310 6.43 53.67 16.12
C ASN A 310 6.57 54.77 15.06
N GLY A 311 6.80 56.02 15.48
CA GLY A 311 6.88 57.19 14.61
C GLY A 311 6.03 58.35 15.10
N ILE A 312 5.62 59.22 14.16
CA ILE A 312 4.85 60.43 14.45
C ILE A 312 3.44 60.30 13.88
N THR A 313 2.46 60.83 14.62
CA THR A 313 1.07 60.89 14.20
C THR A 313 0.55 62.33 14.24
N ILE A 314 -0.01 62.81 13.13
CA ILE A 314 -0.82 64.03 13.10
C ILE A 314 -2.27 63.65 13.39
N TYR A 315 -2.81 64.15 14.50
CA TYR A 315 -4.22 64.05 14.83
C TYR A 315 -4.95 65.35 14.50
N SER A 316 -6.04 65.27 13.74
CA SER A 316 -6.91 66.41 13.43
C SER A 316 -8.17 66.40 14.31
N PRO A 317 -8.28 67.25 15.35
CA PRO A 317 -9.44 67.21 16.25
C PRO A 317 -10.78 67.53 15.59
N SER A 318 -10.80 68.28 14.49
CA SER A 318 -12.02 68.65 13.76
C SER A 318 -12.55 67.53 12.88
N LYS A 319 -11.64 66.73 12.29
CA LYS A 319 -11.97 65.61 11.38
C LYS A 319 -11.97 64.26 12.08
N HIS A 320 -11.40 64.17 13.29
CA HIS A 320 -11.12 62.93 14.00
C HIS A 320 -10.30 61.91 13.20
N THR A 321 -9.38 62.41 12.36
CA THR A 321 -8.51 61.60 11.49
C THR A 321 -7.06 61.62 11.97
N PHE A 322 -6.34 60.55 11.68
CA PHE A 322 -4.93 60.37 12.00
C PHE A 322 -4.12 60.21 10.71
N ARG A 323 -2.91 60.77 10.67
CA ARG A 323 -1.93 60.57 9.59
C ARG A 323 -0.61 60.21 10.21
N ASN A 324 -0.02 59.10 9.77
CA ASN A 324 1.15 58.52 10.41
C ASN A 324 2.36 58.59 9.51
N TRP A 325 3.51 58.85 10.13
CA TRP A 325 4.82 58.80 9.50
C TRP A 325 5.70 57.83 10.26
N THR A 326 5.98 56.70 9.63
CA THR A 326 6.72 55.57 10.18
C THR A 326 8.08 55.40 9.51
N ARG A 327 8.88 54.44 10.00
CA ARG A 327 10.18 54.10 9.40
C ARG A 327 10.09 53.68 7.95
N GLU A 328 9.06 52.90 7.60
CA GLU A 328 8.85 52.40 6.24
C GLU A 328 8.58 53.55 5.26
N GLN A 329 7.95 54.62 5.74
CA GLN A 329 7.69 55.85 5.00
C GLN A 329 8.88 56.84 5.04
N GLY A 330 10.05 56.41 5.51
CA GLY A 330 11.29 57.20 5.49
C GLY A 330 11.61 57.98 6.76
N LEU A 331 10.88 57.80 7.86
CA LEU A 331 11.21 58.42 9.14
C LEU A 331 12.33 57.64 9.86
N MET A 332 13.54 58.20 9.94
CA MET A 332 14.73 57.50 10.43
C MET A 332 14.78 57.32 11.95
N SER A 333 14.13 58.20 12.72
CA SER A 333 13.98 58.06 14.18
C SER A 333 12.51 57.80 14.51
N VAL A 334 12.20 56.61 15.04
CA VAL A 334 10.81 56.18 15.26
C VAL A 334 10.42 56.09 16.73
N ASN A 335 11.38 55.97 17.64
CA ASN A 335 11.10 55.79 19.06
C ASN A 335 11.38 57.09 19.82
N PHE A 336 10.34 57.89 19.99
CA PHE A 336 10.40 59.17 20.70
C PHE A 336 10.31 58.98 22.20
N ASN A 337 10.94 59.86 22.98
CA ASN A 337 10.92 59.76 24.44
C ASN A 337 9.81 60.62 25.06
N VAL A 338 9.38 60.22 26.25
CA VAL A 338 8.31 60.88 27.01
C VAL A 338 8.70 62.33 27.30
N GLY A 339 7.82 63.28 26.97
CA GLY A 339 8.07 64.70 27.21
C GLY A 339 9.14 65.34 26.32
N SER A 340 9.86 64.57 25.50
CA SER A 340 11.00 65.02 24.71
C SER A 340 10.57 65.73 23.42
N ALA A 341 9.86 66.85 23.54
CA ALA A 341 9.53 67.66 22.38
C ALA A 341 9.30 69.13 22.73
N THR A 342 9.75 70.03 21.85
CA THR A 342 9.51 71.48 21.98
C THR A 342 9.20 72.13 20.64
N THR A 343 8.52 73.27 20.67
CA THR A 343 8.54 74.24 19.57
C THR A 343 9.87 74.98 19.58
N TYR A 344 10.45 75.21 18.41
CA TYR A 344 11.69 75.96 18.19
C TYR A 344 11.43 77.08 17.17
N SER A 345 11.87 78.31 17.46
CA SER A 345 11.73 79.50 16.60
C SER A 345 10.29 79.75 16.06
N LYS A 346 9.27 79.27 16.78
CA LYS A 346 7.81 79.31 16.44
C LYS A 346 7.37 78.56 15.19
N ASN A 347 8.29 78.19 14.29
CA ASN A 347 7.99 77.54 13.01
C ASN A 347 8.59 76.13 12.87
N THR A 348 9.33 75.67 13.87
CA THR A 348 9.97 74.34 13.87
C THR A 348 9.51 73.55 15.09
N LEU A 349 9.39 72.23 14.96
CA LEU A 349 9.11 71.31 16.05
C LEU A 349 10.31 70.38 16.20
N VAL A 350 10.78 70.18 17.42
CA VAL A 350 11.93 69.30 17.70
C VAL A 350 11.45 68.17 18.59
N PHE A 351 11.72 66.93 18.20
CA PHE A 351 11.39 65.73 18.97
C PHE A 351 12.64 64.93 19.27
N GLY A 352 12.89 64.64 20.55
CA GLY A 352 13.94 63.75 21.00
C GLY A 352 13.46 62.30 21.10
N GLY A 353 14.37 61.37 20.85
CA GLY A 353 14.11 59.95 20.95
C GLY A 353 15.38 59.17 21.25
N ASN A 354 15.33 57.87 20.98
CA ASN A 354 16.44 56.95 21.26
C ASN A 354 17.56 56.98 20.21
N ASN A 355 17.30 57.61 19.07
CA ASN A 355 18.21 57.67 17.91
C ASN A 355 18.50 59.13 17.51
N GLY A 356 18.65 60.00 18.50
CA GLY A 356 18.89 61.42 18.37
C GLY A 356 17.62 62.25 18.51
N ALA A 357 17.66 63.45 17.93
CA ALA A 357 16.51 64.33 17.83
C ALA A 357 16.18 64.64 16.37
N VAL A 358 14.91 64.89 16.06
CA VAL A 358 14.44 65.24 14.72
C VAL A 358 13.79 66.61 14.74
N ARG A 359 14.15 67.47 13.78
CA ARG A 359 13.51 68.76 13.56
C ARG A 359 12.58 68.69 12.36
N PHE A 360 11.33 69.09 12.56
CA PHE A 360 10.31 69.19 11.53
C PHE A 360 9.87 70.64 11.35
N PRO A 361 9.57 71.07 10.12
CA PRO A 361 8.81 72.29 9.93
C PRO A 361 7.39 72.11 10.49
N ILE A 362 6.83 73.15 11.12
CA ILE A 362 5.54 73.07 11.82
C ILE A 362 4.35 72.74 10.88
N ASP A 363 4.48 73.09 9.61
CA ASP A 363 3.50 72.90 8.54
C ASP A 363 3.67 71.56 7.79
N ILE A 364 4.57 70.68 8.26
CA ILE A 364 4.83 69.35 7.69
C ILE A 364 3.53 68.62 7.33
N GLN A 365 3.41 68.20 6.07
CA GLN A 365 2.30 67.38 5.59
C GLN A 365 2.79 65.95 5.41
N ILE A 366 1.99 64.99 5.89
CA ILE A 366 2.22 63.58 5.64
C ILE A 366 1.33 63.21 4.45
N PRO A 367 1.91 62.85 3.28
CA PRO A 367 1.14 62.46 2.10
C PRO A 367 0.24 61.26 2.39
N GLU A 368 -0.91 61.20 1.69
CA GLU A 368 -1.71 59.97 1.69
C GLU A 368 -0.95 58.87 0.93
N PRO A 369 -0.85 57.65 1.48
CA PRO A 369 -0.27 56.54 0.73
C PRO A 369 -1.10 56.30 -0.52
N HIS A 370 -0.45 56.14 -1.67
CA HIS A 370 -1.11 55.75 -2.90
C HIS A 370 -1.13 54.21 -3.01
N TYR A 371 -2.25 53.66 -3.45
CA TYR A 371 -2.45 52.20 -3.50
C TYR A 371 -2.56 51.76 -4.95
N SER A 372 -1.74 50.78 -5.35
CA SER A 372 -1.87 50.21 -6.69
C SER A 372 -2.94 49.14 -6.77
N ARG A 373 -3.22 48.79 -8.04
CA ARG A 373 -3.94 47.58 -8.44
C ARG A 373 -3.46 46.34 -7.67
N LEU A 374 -4.39 45.50 -7.22
CA LEU A 374 -4.17 44.20 -6.62
C LEU A 374 -3.80 43.19 -7.72
N LEU A 375 -2.57 42.69 -7.64
CA LEU A 375 -1.98 41.74 -8.57
C LEU A 375 -1.99 40.33 -8.01
N LEU A 376 -2.05 39.35 -8.90
CA LEU A 376 -1.93 37.94 -8.57
C LEU A 376 -0.66 37.39 -9.19
N ARG A 377 0.07 36.56 -8.44
CA ARG A 377 1.35 36.01 -8.85
C ARG A 377 1.51 34.57 -8.39
N ASP A 378 2.51 33.90 -8.94
CA ASP A 378 3.00 32.60 -8.45
C ASP A 378 1.88 31.58 -8.23
N PHE A 379 1.09 31.33 -9.27
CA PHE A 379 0.07 30.27 -9.25
C PHE A 379 0.75 28.91 -9.17
N MET A 380 0.41 28.14 -8.15
CA MET A 380 1.00 26.84 -7.88
C MET A 380 -0.08 25.77 -7.77
N ILE A 381 0.17 24.61 -8.35
CA ILE A 381 -0.66 23.42 -8.18
C ILE A 381 0.16 22.38 -7.44
N ALA A 382 -0.39 21.84 -6.34
CA ALA A 382 0.32 20.90 -5.48
C ALA A 382 1.76 21.38 -5.13
N TYR A 383 1.89 22.68 -4.81
CA TYR A 383 3.15 23.37 -4.45
C TYR A 383 4.20 23.49 -5.57
N HIS A 384 3.83 23.23 -6.83
CA HIS A 384 4.71 23.46 -7.99
C HIS A 384 4.21 24.67 -8.77
N PRO A 385 5.07 25.65 -9.10
CA PRO A 385 4.69 26.80 -9.92
C PRO A 385 4.28 26.34 -11.32
N VAL A 386 3.28 27.00 -11.88
CA VAL A 386 2.71 26.66 -13.18
C VAL A 386 2.70 27.91 -14.06
N TYR A 387 3.27 27.80 -15.26
CA TYR A 387 3.34 28.91 -16.21
C TYR A 387 2.44 28.68 -17.43
N PRO A 388 2.05 29.75 -18.14
CA PRO A 388 1.31 29.64 -19.39
C PRO A 388 2.09 28.85 -20.44
N GLY A 389 1.45 27.85 -21.04
CA GLY A 389 2.05 27.03 -22.10
C GLY A 389 2.84 25.79 -21.63
N ASP A 390 3.04 25.60 -20.31
CA ASP A 390 3.64 24.36 -19.78
C ASP A 390 2.72 23.14 -20.01
N GLU A 391 3.29 21.94 -20.16
CA GLU A 391 2.50 20.72 -20.28
C GLU A 391 1.62 20.48 -19.03
N GLY A 392 0.31 20.41 -19.22
CA GLY A 392 -0.66 20.21 -18.12
C GLY A 392 -1.00 21.48 -17.33
N SER A 393 -0.52 22.65 -17.78
CA SER A 393 -0.90 23.95 -17.23
C SER A 393 -2.36 24.28 -17.53
N PRO A 394 -3.14 24.76 -16.53
CA PRO A 394 -4.48 25.31 -16.76
C PRO A 394 -4.44 26.79 -17.18
N LEU A 395 -3.26 27.41 -17.26
CA LEU A 395 -3.09 28.82 -17.58
C LEU A 395 -2.79 28.98 -19.07
N GLU A 396 -3.62 29.78 -19.77
CA GLU A 396 -3.36 30.22 -21.15
C GLU A 396 -2.56 31.54 -21.19
N LYS A 397 -2.72 32.36 -20.16
CA LYS A 397 -2.08 33.66 -19.93
C LYS A 397 -1.67 33.77 -18.47
N ASP A 398 -0.92 34.81 -18.10
CA ASP A 398 -0.49 35.01 -16.72
C ASP A 398 -1.69 34.99 -15.74
N ILE A 399 -1.46 34.52 -14.51
CA ILE A 399 -2.52 34.46 -13.49
C ILE A 399 -3.10 35.85 -13.22
N ASP A 400 -2.31 36.92 -13.37
CA ASP A 400 -2.77 38.30 -13.23
C ASP A 400 -3.72 38.76 -14.36
N GLU A 401 -3.74 38.06 -15.49
CA GLU A 401 -4.66 38.37 -16.57
C GLU A 401 -5.84 37.38 -16.62
N THR A 402 -5.81 36.33 -15.80
CA THR A 402 -6.77 35.21 -15.85
C THR A 402 -8.04 35.52 -15.05
N ASP A 403 -9.17 35.64 -15.75
CA ASP A 403 -10.49 35.84 -15.12
C ASP A 403 -11.19 34.53 -14.72
N ARG A 404 -10.88 33.45 -15.45
CA ARG A 404 -11.47 32.12 -15.29
C ARG A 404 -10.39 31.06 -15.31
N LEU A 405 -10.31 30.30 -14.22
CA LEU A 405 -9.33 29.25 -14.01
C LEU A 405 -10.03 27.88 -14.08
N GLU A 406 -9.74 27.12 -15.12
CA GLU A 406 -10.28 25.77 -15.32
C GLU A 406 -9.30 24.71 -14.87
N LEU A 407 -9.64 24.00 -13.79
CA LEU A 407 -8.79 23.00 -13.17
C LEU A 407 -9.34 21.60 -13.41
N THR A 408 -8.43 20.65 -13.63
CA THR A 408 -8.80 19.23 -13.67
C THR A 408 -9.10 18.70 -12.26
N TYR A 409 -9.81 17.58 -12.17
CA TYR A 409 -10.12 16.93 -10.88
C TYR A 409 -8.89 16.73 -9.96
N ARG A 410 -7.70 16.48 -10.53
CA ARG A 410 -6.46 16.26 -9.76
C ARG A 410 -5.80 17.56 -9.30
N GLN A 411 -6.16 18.69 -9.89
CA GLN A 411 -5.58 20.01 -9.61
C GLN A 411 -6.44 20.80 -8.60
N ASN A 412 -7.20 20.10 -7.75
CA ASN A 412 -8.13 20.69 -6.79
C ASN A 412 -7.48 21.32 -5.55
N SER A 413 -6.14 21.27 -5.48
CA SER A 413 -5.34 21.87 -4.43
C SER A 413 -4.29 22.79 -5.06
N PHE A 414 -4.44 24.08 -4.83
CA PHE A 414 -3.64 25.12 -5.47
C PHE A 414 -3.39 26.28 -4.49
N SER A 415 -2.39 27.08 -4.80
CA SER A 415 -2.12 28.34 -4.12
C SER A 415 -1.76 29.43 -5.09
N LEU A 416 -1.94 30.68 -4.68
CA LEU A 416 -1.51 31.86 -5.42
C LEU A 416 -1.14 32.97 -4.45
N ASP A 417 -0.22 33.82 -4.86
CA ASP A 417 0.23 34.96 -4.07
C ASP A 417 -0.48 36.24 -4.53
N VAL A 418 -0.86 37.08 -3.58
CA VAL A 418 -1.60 38.33 -3.82
C VAL A 418 -0.74 39.52 -3.41
N VAL A 419 -0.53 40.46 -4.30
CA VAL A 419 0.32 41.63 -4.00
C VAL A 419 -0.39 42.89 -4.47
N SER A 420 -0.54 43.87 -3.58
CA SER A 420 -0.78 45.26 -3.97
C SER A 420 0.53 46.03 -3.86
N ILE A 421 0.85 46.83 -4.88
CA ILE A 421 2.08 47.61 -4.92
C ILE A 421 1.83 48.90 -4.13
N ASN A 422 2.49 48.99 -2.98
CA ASN A 422 2.62 50.22 -2.20
C ASN A 422 4.06 50.33 -1.72
N TYR A 423 4.85 51.16 -2.40
CA TYR A 423 6.26 51.37 -2.04
C TYR A 423 6.45 52.29 -0.84
N ASP A 424 5.43 53.10 -0.49
CA ASP A 424 5.53 54.10 0.56
C ASP A 424 5.24 53.50 1.93
N TYR A 425 4.26 52.59 2.00
CA TYR A 425 3.90 51.92 3.25
C TYR A 425 3.37 50.48 3.03
N PRO A 426 4.25 49.52 2.66
CA PRO A 426 3.85 48.16 2.30
C PRO A 426 3.09 47.42 3.41
N SER A 427 3.48 47.60 4.68
CA SER A 427 2.86 46.90 5.81
C SER A 427 1.45 47.41 6.16
N ASN A 428 0.98 48.49 5.52
CA ASN A 428 -0.38 48.98 5.69
C ASN A 428 -1.43 48.23 4.87
N ILE A 429 -1.05 47.17 4.16
CA ILE A 429 -1.96 46.37 3.35
C ILE A 429 -2.11 45.00 3.98
N LEU A 430 -3.36 44.66 4.32
CA LEU A 430 -3.77 43.33 4.75
C LEU A 430 -4.61 42.68 3.65
N TYR A 431 -4.46 41.38 3.48
CA TYR A 431 -5.22 40.60 2.51
C TYR A 431 -6.29 39.77 3.20
N SER A 432 -7.45 39.66 2.56
CA SER A 432 -8.57 38.84 3.00
C SER A 432 -9.27 38.27 1.77
N TRP A 433 -9.76 37.04 1.86
CA TRP A 433 -10.33 36.34 0.72
C TRP A 433 -11.46 35.39 1.15
N LYS A 434 -12.31 35.01 0.20
CA LYS A 434 -13.37 34.00 0.36
C LYS A 434 -13.64 33.29 -0.96
N ILE A 435 -14.26 32.11 -0.89
CA ILE A 435 -14.63 31.31 -2.06
C ILE A 435 -16.13 31.10 -2.04
N ASP A 436 -16.85 31.95 -2.76
CA ASP A 436 -18.30 31.81 -2.91
C ASP A 436 -18.60 30.49 -3.65
N GLY A 437 -19.50 29.68 -3.08
CA GLY A 437 -19.78 28.30 -3.48
C GLY A 437 -19.15 27.24 -2.56
N PHE A 438 -18.17 27.62 -1.73
CA PHE A 438 -17.56 26.74 -0.71
C PHE A 438 -17.66 27.34 0.70
N HIS A 439 -17.20 28.58 0.89
CA HIS A 439 -17.19 29.29 2.17
C HIS A 439 -17.57 30.77 1.99
N LYS A 440 -18.65 31.21 2.66
CA LYS A 440 -19.24 32.55 2.47
C LYS A 440 -18.58 33.66 3.29
N GLU A 441 -17.94 33.33 4.41
CA GLU A 441 -17.29 34.35 5.25
C GLU A 441 -15.88 34.68 4.73
N TRP A 442 -15.49 35.94 4.89
CA TRP A 442 -14.14 36.42 4.60
C TRP A 442 -13.13 35.83 5.59
N SER A 443 -11.96 35.46 5.10
CA SER A 443 -10.83 35.13 5.95
C SER A 443 -10.39 36.32 6.80
N ARG A 444 -9.76 36.03 7.94
CA ARG A 444 -9.21 37.08 8.81
C ARG A 444 -8.15 37.88 8.03
N PRO A 445 -8.21 39.23 8.03
CA PRO A 445 -7.19 40.05 7.38
C PRO A 445 -5.80 39.71 7.91
N SER A 446 -4.86 39.44 7.01
CA SER A 446 -3.50 39.00 7.35
C SER A 446 -2.47 39.71 6.47
N LEU A 447 -1.24 39.82 6.97
CA LEU A 447 -0.07 40.22 6.17
C LEU A 447 0.40 39.09 5.22
N ASP A 448 -0.02 37.85 5.50
CA ASP A 448 0.24 36.72 4.61
C ASP A 448 -0.47 36.93 3.28
N ASN A 449 0.33 36.96 2.21
CA ASN A 449 -0.14 37.19 0.86
C ASN A 449 -0.48 35.89 0.11
N ARG A 450 -0.15 34.72 0.66
CA ARG A 450 -0.39 33.44 -0.01
C ARG A 450 -1.77 32.88 0.31
N ILE A 451 -2.60 32.75 -0.72
CA ILE A 451 -3.88 32.07 -0.64
C ILE A 451 -3.66 30.59 -0.90
N VAL A 452 -4.05 29.72 0.04
CA VAL A 452 -3.93 28.26 -0.09
C VAL A 452 -5.31 27.62 -0.04
N VAL A 453 -5.67 26.92 -1.13
CA VAL A 453 -6.93 26.18 -1.25
C VAL A 453 -6.62 24.69 -1.32
N ARG A 454 -7.31 23.89 -0.51
CA ARG A 454 -7.08 22.45 -0.40
C ARG A 454 -8.35 21.67 -0.71
N ASN A 455 -8.22 20.65 -1.56
CA ASN A 455 -9.25 19.67 -1.88
C ASN A 455 -10.62 20.27 -2.21
N LEU A 456 -10.65 21.30 -3.07
CA LEU A 456 -11.91 21.92 -3.48
C LEU A 456 -12.72 20.92 -4.33
N PRO A 457 -14.00 20.62 -4.00
CA PRO A 457 -14.79 19.66 -4.76
C PRO A 457 -15.03 20.07 -6.23
N PRO A 458 -15.41 19.15 -7.12
CA PRO A 458 -15.83 19.50 -8.48
C PRO A 458 -17.05 20.45 -8.46
N GLY A 459 -16.96 21.55 -9.20
CA GLY A 459 -17.96 22.61 -9.17
C GLY A 459 -17.46 23.91 -9.77
N SER A 460 -18.31 24.94 -9.72
CA SER A 460 -17.99 26.31 -10.11
C SER A 460 -18.03 27.21 -8.89
N TYR A 461 -16.97 27.98 -8.69
CA TYR A 461 -16.72 28.81 -7.53
C TYR A 461 -16.26 30.21 -7.95
N THR A 462 -16.36 31.18 -7.05
CA THR A 462 -15.77 32.51 -7.24
C THR A 462 -14.86 32.85 -6.07
N LEU A 463 -13.56 32.93 -6.33
CA LEU A 463 -12.58 33.42 -5.38
C LEU A 463 -12.61 34.94 -5.38
N GLN A 464 -13.02 35.54 -4.27
CA GLN A 464 -12.99 36.98 -4.05
C GLN A 464 -11.86 37.32 -3.10
N ILE A 465 -11.05 38.30 -3.46
CA ILE A 465 -9.85 38.72 -2.77
C ILE A 465 -9.94 40.23 -2.57
N ARG A 466 -9.58 40.74 -1.40
CA ARG A 466 -9.56 42.18 -1.14
C ARG A 466 -8.31 42.60 -0.39
N ALA A 467 -7.81 43.79 -0.72
CA ALA A 467 -6.77 44.51 -0.01
C ALA A 467 -7.42 45.52 0.95
N ILE A 468 -7.05 45.46 2.22
CA ILE A 468 -7.62 46.24 3.32
C ILE A 468 -6.51 47.05 3.98
N SER A 469 -6.82 48.24 4.47
CA SER A 469 -5.91 49.03 5.30
C SER A 469 -5.63 48.34 6.64
N ASN A 470 -4.37 48.30 7.07
CA ASN A 470 -4.01 47.86 8.41
C ASN A 470 -4.42 48.90 9.47
N GLU A 471 -4.21 50.18 9.18
CA GLU A 471 -4.58 51.31 10.03
C GLU A 471 -6.10 51.52 10.08
N GLU A 472 -6.77 51.47 8.94
CA GLU A 472 -8.21 51.68 8.81
C GLU A 472 -8.90 50.38 8.39
N LYS A 473 -9.01 49.39 9.29
CA LYS A 473 -9.50 48.03 8.95
C LYS A 473 -10.85 47.94 8.22
N TYR A 474 -11.66 49.00 8.24
CA TYR A 474 -12.92 49.11 7.48
C TYR A 474 -12.71 49.51 6.01
N LYS A 475 -11.58 50.11 5.66
CA LYS A 475 -11.25 50.65 4.35
C LYS A 475 -10.68 49.55 3.46
N THR A 476 -11.39 49.25 2.39
CA THR A 476 -10.95 48.34 1.34
C THR A 476 -10.39 49.16 0.20
N TYR A 477 -9.15 48.90 -0.21
CA TYR A 477 -8.50 49.59 -1.33
C TYR A 477 -8.99 49.03 -2.67
N GLU A 478 -9.04 47.71 -2.78
CA GLU A 478 -9.49 47.04 -4.00
C GLU A 478 -10.03 45.66 -3.69
N THR A 479 -10.91 45.16 -4.57
CA THR A 479 -11.42 43.80 -4.57
C THR A 479 -11.25 43.20 -5.96
N ARG A 480 -10.81 41.95 -6.01
CA ARG A 480 -10.56 41.19 -7.22
C ARG A 480 -11.26 39.84 -7.16
N ASN A 481 -11.87 39.45 -8.26
CA ASN A 481 -12.65 38.22 -8.36
C ASN A 481 -12.10 37.33 -9.47
N ILE A 482 -11.98 36.03 -9.20
CA ILE A 482 -11.63 35.00 -10.19
C ILE A 482 -12.66 33.87 -10.13
N GLN A 483 -13.12 33.44 -11.30
CA GLN A 483 -13.95 32.24 -11.43
C GLN A 483 -13.06 31.00 -11.41
N ILE A 484 -13.40 30.01 -10.58
CA ILE A 484 -12.68 28.74 -10.48
C ILE A 484 -13.63 27.61 -10.83
N VAL A 485 -13.27 26.79 -11.82
CA VAL A 485 -14.08 25.66 -12.28
C VAL A 485 -13.26 24.39 -12.14
N ILE A 486 -13.73 23.45 -11.31
CA ILE A 486 -13.10 22.12 -11.16
C ILE A 486 -13.93 21.09 -11.91
N THR A 487 -13.34 20.49 -12.94
CA THR A 487 -14.01 19.46 -13.74
C THR A 487 -14.17 18.14 -12.96
N PRO A 488 -15.31 17.44 -13.13
CA PRO A 488 -15.52 16.13 -12.51
C PRO A 488 -14.57 15.08 -13.09
N PRO A 489 -14.22 14.03 -12.33
CA PRO A 489 -13.29 13.00 -12.80
C PRO A 489 -13.91 12.17 -13.93
N ALA A 490 -13.05 11.62 -14.79
CA ALA A 490 -13.48 10.84 -15.96
C ALA A 490 -14.43 9.66 -15.61
N TRP A 491 -14.22 9.02 -14.46
CA TRP A 491 -15.05 7.90 -13.97
C TRP A 491 -16.43 8.33 -13.41
N ALA A 492 -16.61 9.61 -13.11
CA ALA A 492 -17.91 10.17 -12.72
C ALA A 492 -18.60 10.89 -13.90
N SER A 493 -18.04 10.81 -15.11
CA SER A 493 -18.64 11.40 -16.30
C SER A 493 -19.95 10.68 -16.67
N VAL A 494 -20.83 11.39 -17.37
CA VAL A 494 -22.10 10.82 -17.88
C VAL A 494 -21.83 9.59 -18.77
N TRP A 495 -20.76 9.62 -19.57
CA TRP A 495 -20.33 8.50 -20.41
C TRP A 495 -19.80 7.31 -19.60
N ALA A 496 -19.06 7.54 -18.52
CA ALA A 496 -18.63 6.48 -17.62
C ALA A 496 -19.83 5.83 -16.90
N MET A 497 -20.80 6.62 -16.46
CA MET A 497 -22.05 6.11 -15.87
C MET A 497 -22.84 5.25 -16.86
N ALA A 498 -22.93 5.66 -18.13
CA ALA A 498 -23.53 4.85 -19.18
C ALA A 498 -22.73 3.54 -19.42
N GLY A 499 -21.40 3.61 -19.41
CA GLY A 499 -20.51 2.45 -19.50
C GLY A 499 -20.70 1.47 -18.35
N TYR A 500 -20.84 1.95 -17.11
CA TYR A 500 -21.12 1.11 -15.94
C TYR A 500 -22.47 0.42 -16.03
N ALA A 501 -23.50 1.11 -16.51
CA ALA A 501 -24.81 0.50 -16.74
C ALA A 501 -24.75 -0.63 -17.78
N ILE A 502 -24.04 -0.41 -18.90
CA ILE A 502 -23.84 -1.43 -19.94
C ILE A 502 -23.02 -2.61 -19.39
N LEU A 503 -21.94 -2.35 -18.66
CA LEU A 503 -21.11 -3.38 -18.04
C LEU A 503 -21.94 -4.22 -17.06
N LEU A 504 -22.79 -3.59 -16.25
CA LEU A 504 -23.66 -4.29 -15.31
C LEU A 504 -24.66 -5.20 -16.04
N VAL A 505 -25.26 -4.74 -17.14
CA VAL A 505 -26.13 -5.58 -17.98
C VAL A 505 -25.35 -6.75 -18.60
N LEU A 506 -24.13 -6.52 -19.07
CA LEU A 506 -23.28 -7.54 -19.67
C LEU A 506 -22.85 -8.59 -18.63
N VAL A 507 -22.45 -8.15 -17.43
CA VAL A 507 -22.12 -9.02 -16.29
C VAL A 507 -23.33 -9.86 -15.90
N MET A 508 -24.52 -9.26 -15.80
CA MET A 508 -25.77 -9.98 -15.52
C MET A 508 -26.09 -11.01 -16.60
N ALA A 509 -25.90 -10.67 -17.89
CA ALA A 509 -26.09 -11.60 -18.99
C ALA A 509 -25.08 -12.76 -18.98
N VAL A 510 -23.81 -12.49 -18.65
CA VAL A 510 -22.77 -13.52 -18.50
C VAL A 510 -23.06 -14.42 -17.31
N ILE A 511 -23.42 -13.86 -16.15
CA ILE A 511 -23.81 -14.64 -14.96
C ILE A 511 -25.02 -15.54 -15.29
N PHE A 512 -26.04 -14.99 -15.93
CA PHE A 512 -27.21 -15.75 -16.36
C PHE A 512 -26.84 -16.90 -17.32
N ARG A 513 -25.92 -16.64 -18.27
CA ARG A 513 -25.40 -17.67 -19.19
C ARG A 513 -24.58 -18.73 -18.47
N ILE A 514 -23.75 -18.35 -17.50
CA ILE A 514 -22.97 -19.28 -16.67
C ILE A 514 -23.88 -20.16 -15.81
N ILE A 515 -24.92 -19.59 -15.19
CA ILE A 515 -25.91 -20.35 -14.41
C ILE A 515 -26.65 -21.34 -15.31
N THR A 516 -27.06 -20.91 -16.50
CA THR A 516 -27.77 -21.76 -17.46
C THR A 516 -26.89 -22.91 -17.96
N LEU A 517 -25.62 -22.64 -18.27
CA LEU A 517 -24.65 -23.66 -18.68
C LEU A 517 -24.33 -24.63 -17.53
N HIS A 518 -24.19 -24.14 -16.30
CA HIS A 518 -24.01 -25.00 -15.13
C HIS A 518 -25.21 -25.92 -14.91
N LYS A 519 -26.43 -25.41 -15.10
CA LYS A 519 -27.64 -26.20 -14.97
C LYS A 519 -27.71 -27.30 -16.04
N GLN A 520 -27.37 -26.99 -17.29
CA GLN A 520 -27.30 -27.98 -18.37
C GLN A 520 -26.23 -29.04 -18.11
N LYS A 521 -25.04 -28.62 -17.66
CA LYS A 521 -23.96 -29.55 -17.29
C LYS A 521 -24.36 -30.47 -16.15
N LYS A 522 -24.99 -29.93 -15.09
CA LYS A 522 -25.45 -30.71 -13.94
C LYS A 522 -26.45 -31.80 -14.34
N VAL A 523 -27.41 -31.47 -15.20
CA VAL A 523 -28.38 -32.45 -15.72
C VAL A 523 -27.69 -33.53 -16.57
N SER A 524 -26.68 -33.17 -17.36
CA SER A 524 -25.90 -34.14 -18.13
C SER A 524 -25.10 -35.07 -17.23
N ASP A 525 -24.40 -34.52 -16.23
CA ASP A 525 -23.58 -35.28 -15.30
C ASP A 525 -24.43 -36.25 -14.45
N GLU A 526 -25.63 -35.81 -14.03
CA GLU A 526 -26.60 -36.65 -13.32
C GLU A 526 -27.08 -37.83 -14.17
N LYS A 527 -27.37 -37.61 -15.46
CA LYS A 527 -27.74 -38.70 -16.39
C LYS A 527 -26.60 -39.69 -16.57
N THR A 528 -25.36 -39.23 -16.78
CA THR A 528 -24.21 -40.13 -16.94
C THR A 528 -23.97 -40.98 -15.68
N ARG A 529 -24.09 -40.39 -14.48
CA ARG A 529 -23.97 -41.14 -13.22
C ARG A 529 -25.06 -42.20 -13.07
N PHE A 530 -26.29 -41.87 -13.44
CA PHE A 530 -27.40 -42.82 -13.41
C PHE A 530 -27.08 -44.08 -14.23
N PHE A 531 -26.55 -43.93 -15.44
CA PHE A 531 -26.20 -45.07 -16.29
C PHE A 531 -25.01 -45.89 -15.77
N ILE A 532 -23.99 -45.23 -15.20
CA ILE A 532 -22.84 -45.92 -14.60
C ILE A 532 -23.30 -46.76 -13.40
N ASN A 533 -24.10 -46.18 -12.50
CA ASN A 533 -24.62 -46.89 -11.33
C ASN A 533 -25.54 -48.05 -11.74
N THR A 534 -26.44 -47.82 -12.70
CA THR A 534 -27.32 -48.88 -13.20
C THR A 534 -26.54 -50.05 -13.79
N ALA A 535 -25.44 -49.77 -14.49
CA ALA A 535 -24.61 -50.83 -15.05
C ALA A 535 -23.82 -51.61 -13.98
N HIS A 536 -23.41 -50.93 -12.90
CA HIS A 536 -22.84 -51.58 -11.72
C HIS A 536 -23.84 -52.54 -11.07
N ASP A 537 -25.07 -52.05 -10.82
CA ASP A 537 -26.14 -52.82 -10.19
C ASP A 537 -26.52 -54.07 -11.01
N ILE A 538 -26.32 -54.04 -12.34
CA ILE A 538 -26.53 -55.21 -13.21
C ILE A 538 -25.33 -56.17 -13.20
N ARG A 539 -24.09 -55.67 -13.07
CA ARG A 539 -22.87 -56.47 -13.23
C ARG A 539 -22.50 -57.28 -11.98
N THR A 540 -22.79 -56.76 -10.79
CA THR A 540 -22.57 -57.47 -9.51
C THR A 540 -23.36 -58.79 -9.43
N PRO A 541 -24.70 -58.82 -9.68
CA PRO A 541 -25.42 -60.08 -9.70
C PRO A 541 -24.97 -61.01 -10.84
N LEU A 542 -24.56 -60.48 -12.00
CA LEU A 542 -23.99 -61.31 -13.07
C LEU A 542 -22.65 -61.93 -12.68
N THR A 543 -21.84 -61.25 -11.86
CA THR A 543 -20.58 -61.81 -11.30
C THR A 543 -20.89 -62.96 -10.34
N LEU A 544 -21.89 -62.79 -9.49
CA LEU A 544 -22.38 -63.81 -8.55
C LEU A 544 -23.00 -65.04 -9.24
N ILE A 545 -23.50 -64.90 -10.47
CA ILE A 545 -23.97 -66.03 -11.28
C ILE A 545 -22.80 -66.68 -12.03
N LYS A 546 -21.89 -65.87 -12.58
CA LYS A 546 -20.80 -66.34 -13.44
C LYS A 546 -19.73 -67.10 -12.66
N ALA A 547 -19.23 -66.54 -11.55
CA ALA A 547 -18.07 -67.08 -10.84
C ALA A 547 -18.33 -68.48 -10.23
N PRO A 548 -19.45 -68.74 -9.52
CA PRO A 548 -19.75 -70.09 -9.03
C PRO A 548 -19.99 -71.10 -10.15
N LEU A 549 -20.52 -70.65 -11.29
CA LEU A 549 -20.82 -71.50 -12.43
C LEU A 549 -19.55 -71.88 -13.21
N GLU A 550 -18.57 -70.97 -13.32
CA GLU A 550 -17.22 -71.26 -13.79
C GLU A 550 -16.48 -72.21 -12.83
N GLU A 551 -16.54 -71.94 -11.51
CA GLU A 551 -15.90 -72.78 -10.49
C GLU A 551 -16.43 -74.22 -10.47
N ALA A 552 -17.76 -74.39 -10.60
CA ALA A 552 -18.38 -75.71 -10.67
C ALA A 552 -17.99 -76.51 -11.93
N ILE A 553 -17.73 -75.83 -13.05
CA ILE A 553 -17.20 -76.45 -14.27
C ILE A 553 -15.71 -76.80 -14.11
N GLU A 554 -14.88 -75.88 -13.61
CA GLU A 554 -13.42 -76.06 -13.46
C GLU A 554 -13.06 -77.14 -12.43
N ASN A 555 -13.75 -77.18 -11.28
CA ASN A 555 -13.52 -78.15 -10.21
C ASN A 555 -14.21 -79.51 -10.45
N ARG A 556 -14.82 -79.73 -11.64
CA ARG A 556 -15.59 -80.93 -12.01
C ARG A 556 -16.63 -81.33 -10.95
N MET A 557 -17.29 -80.34 -10.34
CA MET A 557 -18.29 -80.58 -9.30
C MET A 557 -19.64 -81.07 -9.86
N VAL A 558 -19.76 -81.22 -11.19
CA VAL A 558 -21.04 -81.47 -11.89
C VAL A 558 -20.94 -82.68 -12.83
N ASN A 559 -22.02 -83.47 -12.87
CA ASN A 559 -22.19 -84.66 -13.74
C ASN A 559 -22.12 -84.30 -15.25
N GLU A 560 -21.62 -85.22 -16.08
CA GLU A 560 -21.43 -85.00 -17.53
C GLU A 560 -22.71 -84.59 -18.28
N GLN A 561 -23.89 -84.98 -17.80
CA GLN A 561 -25.19 -84.62 -18.42
C GLN A 561 -25.59 -83.15 -18.20
N ALA A 562 -25.08 -82.47 -17.17
CA ALA A 562 -25.43 -81.09 -16.85
C ALA A 562 -24.46 -80.04 -17.43
N LEU A 563 -23.31 -80.47 -17.94
CA LEU A 563 -22.31 -79.62 -18.64
C LEU A 563 -22.90 -78.78 -19.80
N PRO A 564 -23.74 -79.32 -20.70
CA PRO A 564 -24.32 -78.54 -21.81
C PRO A 564 -25.25 -77.42 -21.32
N HIS A 565 -26.00 -77.68 -20.24
CA HIS A 565 -26.92 -76.72 -19.65
C HIS A 565 -26.16 -75.58 -18.93
N MET A 566 -25.10 -75.90 -18.21
CA MET A 566 -24.23 -74.89 -17.58
C MET A 566 -23.52 -74.03 -18.63
N ASN A 567 -22.98 -74.63 -19.68
CA ASN A 567 -22.37 -73.87 -20.78
C ASN A 567 -23.37 -72.93 -21.47
N THR A 568 -24.64 -73.33 -21.57
CA THR A 568 -25.72 -72.48 -22.09
C THR A 568 -26.05 -71.31 -21.15
N ALA A 569 -26.12 -71.56 -19.84
CA ALA A 569 -26.31 -70.51 -18.84
C ALA A 569 -25.15 -69.49 -18.88
N LEU A 570 -23.91 -69.97 -18.93
CA LEU A 570 -22.70 -69.15 -19.03
C LEU A 570 -22.70 -68.30 -20.32
N LYS A 571 -23.13 -68.87 -21.46
CA LYS A 571 -23.31 -68.13 -22.72
C LYS A 571 -24.33 -66.99 -22.61
N ASN A 572 -25.46 -67.20 -21.92
CA ASN A 572 -26.45 -66.15 -21.72
C ASN A 572 -25.97 -65.05 -20.77
N VAL A 573 -25.26 -65.41 -19.70
CA VAL A 573 -24.63 -64.46 -18.78
C VAL A 573 -23.62 -63.58 -19.54
N ASN A 574 -22.79 -64.17 -20.40
CA ASN A 574 -21.87 -63.42 -21.27
C ASN A 574 -22.60 -62.49 -22.25
N ALA A 575 -23.74 -62.90 -22.81
CA ALA A 575 -24.54 -62.04 -23.68
C ALA A 575 -25.12 -60.82 -22.94
N LEU A 576 -25.60 -61.00 -21.70
CA LEU A 576 -26.09 -59.90 -20.86
C LEU A 576 -24.96 -58.93 -20.47
N LEU A 577 -23.77 -59.45 -20.17
CA LEU A 577 -22.57 -58.64 -19.90
C LEU A 577 -22.16 -57.80 -21.12
N GLN A 578 -22.25 -58.38 -22.32
CA GLN A 578 -21.95 -57.67 -23.57
C GLN A 578 -22.97 -56.56 -23.86
N LEU A 579 -24.27 -56.81 -23.64
CA LEU A 579 -25.32 -55.79 -23.77
C LEU A 579 -25.12 -54.63 -22.79
N THR A 580 -24.81 -54.95 -21.54
CA THR A 580 -24.53 -53.94 -20.50
C THR A 580 -23.32 -53.10 -20.88
N THR A 581 -22.25 -53.71 -21.36
CA THR A 581 -21.05 -53.01 -21.85
C THR A 581 -21.36 -52.09 -23.04
N ASN A 582 -22.18 -52.54 -24.00
CA ASN A 582 -22.58 -51.73 -25.14
C ASN A 582 -23.45 -50.52 -24.77
N LEU A 583 -24.29 -50.65 -23.72
CA LEU A 583 -25.11 -49.55 -23.20
C LEU A 583 -24.23 -48.45 -22.58
N ILE A 584 -23.23 -48.84 -21.78
CA ILE A 584 -22.26 -47.90 -21.19
C ILE A 584 -21.49 -47.17 -22.31
N ASN A 585 -21.04 -47.90 -23.33
CA ASN A 585 -20.31 -47.32 -24.45
C ASN A 585 -21.14 -46.29 -25.23
N PHE A 586 -22.46 -46.50 -25.36
CA PHE A 586 -23.36 -45.56 -26.04
C PHE A 586 -23.45 -44.20 -25.33
N GLU A 587 -23.73 -44.16 -24.03
CA GLU A 587 -23.82 -42.92 -23.23
C GLU A 587 -22.46 -42.21 -23.11
N ARG A 588 -21.36 -42.98 -23.19
CA ARG A 588 -20.01 -42.43 -23.14
C ARG A 588 -19.55 -41.76 -24.43
N VAL A 589 -20.11 -42.08 -25.60
CA VAL A 589 -19.70 -41.44 -26.87
C VAL A 589 -19.89 -39.93 -26.81
N ASP A 590 -20.94 -39.43 -26.14
CA ASP A 590 -21.20 -37.99 -26.07
C ASP A 590 -20.32 -37.25 -25.05
N VAL A 591 -19.69 -37.97 -24.10
CA VAL A 591 -18.88 -37.39 -23.00
C VAL A 591 -17.36 -37.58 -23.20
N TYR A 592 -16.93 -38.72 -23.74
CA TYR A 592 -15.51 -39.13 -23.73
C TYR A 592 -14.85 -39.28 -25.11
N SER A 593 -15.62 -39.26 -26.21
CA SER A 593 -15.05 -39.51 -27.54
C SER A 593 -14.68 -38.25 -28.33
N SER A 594 -14.57 -37.07 -27.69
CA SER A 594 -14.22 -35.83 -28.39
C SER A 594 -12.75 -35.74 -28.86
N THR A 595 -11.87 -36.65 -28.42
CA THR A 595 -10.45 -36.66 -28.79
C THR A 595 -10.09 -37.88 -29.64
N LEU A 596 -9.61 -37.62 -30.86
CA LEU A 596 -9.01 -38.60 -31.76
C LEU A 596 -7.51 -38.74 -31.44
N TYR A 597 -6.99 -39.96 -31.58
CA TYR A 597 -5.54 -40.23 -31.57
C TYR A 597 -5.16 -40.73 -32.95
N ILE A 598 -4.51 -39.87 -33.72
CA ILE A 598 -4.31 -40.11 -35.15
C ILE A 598 -2.84 -40.42 -35.40
N SER A 599 -2.61 -41.50 -36.14
CA SER A 599 -1.31 -41.93 -36.65
C SER A 599 -1.42 -42.26 -38.13
N GLU A 600 -0.28 -42.27 -38.81
CA GLU A 600 -0.19 -42.66 -40.21
C GLU A 600 -0.15 -44.18 -40.34
N TYR A 601 -1.06 -44.74 -41.12
CA TYR A 601 -1.16 -46.17 -41.40
C TYR A 601 -1.23 -46.40 -42.91
N GLU A 602 -0.60 -47.48 -43.38
CA GLU A 602 -0.75 -47.97 -44.75
C GLU A 602 -2.10 -48.71 -44.86
N LEU A 603 -3.02 -48.16 -45.65
CA LEU A 603 -4.42 -48.57 -45.68
C LEU A 603 -4.60 -50.00 -46.20
N ASN A 604 -3.83 -50.41 -47.21
CA ASN A 604 -4.04 -51.69 -47.87
C ASN A 604 -3.70 -52.86 -46.91
N SER A 605 -2.55 -52.77 -46.24
CA SER A 605 -2.08 -53.71 -45.21
C SER A 605 -3.03 -53.77 -44.02
N TYR A 606 -3.61 -52.62 -43.62
CA TYR A 606 -4.59 -52.56 -42.55
C TYR A 606 -5.91 -53.26 -42.94
N MET A 607 -6.39 -53.03 -44.17
CA MET A 607 -7.60 -53.65 -44.70
C MET A 607 -7.45 -55.16 -44.89
N ASP A 608 -6.31 -55.62 -45.39
CA ASP A 608 -6.02 -57.05 -45.56
C ASP A 608 -6.04 -57.79 -44.22
N ASN A 609 -5.43 -57.23 -43.18
CA ASN A 609 -5.45 -57.81 -41.83
C ASN A 609 -6.88 -57.94 -41.27
N ILE A 610 -7.72 -56.91 -41.45
CA ILE A 610 -9.11 -56.96 -41.00
C ILE A 610 -9.91 -57.97 -41.82
N CYS A 611 -9.78 -57.94 -43.14
CA CYS A 611 -10.49 -58.85 -44.04
C CYS A 611 -10.12 -60.31 -43.79
N ALA A 612 -8.85 -60.62 -43.50
CA ALA A 612 -8.39 -61.97 -43.18
C ALA A 612 -9.12 -62.58 -41.98
N THR A 613 -9.49 -61.76 -40.98
CA THR A 613 -10.25 -62.21 -39.80
C THR A 613 -11.66 -62.67 -40.19
N PHE A 614 -12.29 -62.00 -41.17
CA PHE A 614 -13.65 -62.28 -41.61
C PHE A 614 -13.74 -63.30 -42.75
N ARG A 615 -12.66 -63.51 -43.53
CA ARG A 615 -12.60 -64.56 -44.58
C ARG A 615 -12.94 -65.95 -44.03
N LYS A 616 -12.36 -66.34 -42.88
CA LYS A 616 -12.67 -67.62 -42.22
C LYS A 616 -14.15 -67.75 -41.85
N TYR A 617 -14.78 -66.65 -41.44
CA TYR A 617 -16.21 -66.62 -41.10
C TYR A 617 -17.10 -66.70 -42.35
N ALA A 618 -16.67 -66.08 -43.46
CA ALA A 618 -17.36 -66.14 -44.74
C ALA A 618 -17.29 -67.55 -45.35
N GLU A 619 -16.12 -68.21 -45.26
CA GLU A 619 -15.92 -69.60 -45.69
C GLU A 619 -16.84 -70.57 -44.95
N LEU A 620 -16.93 -70.46 -43.62
CA LEU A 620 -17.85 -71.27 -42.80
C LEU A 620 -19.33 -71.06 -43.14
N LYS A 621 -19.69 -69.91 -43.72
CA LYS A 621 -21.06 -69.56 -44.12
C LYS A 621 -21.29 -69.68 -45.63
N HIS A 622 -20.31 -70.20 -46.38
CA HIS A 622 -20.31 -70.27 -47.85
C HIS A 622 -20.74 -68.96 -48.54
N VAL A 623 -20.18 -67.82 -48.11
CA VAL A 623 -20.40 -66.50 -48.72
C VAL A 623 -19.14 -66.08 -49.48
N ASP A 624 -19.31 -65.66 -50.73
CA ASP A 624 -18.20 -65.15 -51.57
C ASP A 624 -17.72 -63.79 -51.03
N PHE A 625 -16.43 -63.67 -50.71
CA PHE A 625 -15.86 -62.53 -49.98
C PHE A 625 -14.64 -61.97 -50.71
N ILE A 626 -14.81 -60.83 -51.38
CA ILE A 626 -13.82 -60.24 -52.29
C ILE A 626 -13.38 -58.88 -51.77
N TYR A 627 -12.07 -58.63 -51.74
CA TYR A 627 -11.46 -57.33 -51.43
C TYR A 627 -10.62 -56.87 -52.63
N GLU A 628 -10.85 -55.62 -53.06
CA GLU A 628 -10.13 -54.98 -54.16
C GLU A 628 -9.79 -53.52 -53.80
N SER A 629 -8.68 -53.01 -54.34
CA SER A 629 -8.26 -51.61 -54.22
C SER A 629 -7.88 -51.01 -55.57
N ASN A 630 -8.00 -49.69 -55.73
CA ASN A 630 -7.50 -48.97 -56.92
C ASN A 630 -6.09 -48.38 -56.74
N PHE A 631 -5.43 -48.71 -55.64
CA PHE A 631 -4.07 -48.32 -55.28
C PHE A 631 -3.31 -49.53 -54.73
N ASP A 632 -2.01 -49.60 -54.98
CA ASP A 632 -1.13 -50.62 -54.41
C ASP A 632 -0.66 -50.24 -53.00
N TYR A 633 -0.43 -48.93 -52.77
CA TYR A 633 0.11 -48.38 -51.53
C TYR A 633 -0.53 -47.02 -51.22
N LEU A 634 -1.12 -46.86 -50.03
CA LEU A 634 -1.74 -45.59 -49.62
C LEU A 634 -1.62 -45.34 -48.11
N ASN A 635 -0.82 -44.35 -47.73
CA ASN A 635 -0.75 -43.89 -46.34
C ASN A 635 -1.87 -42.88 -46.03
N VAL A 636 -2.57 -43.12 -44.92
CA VAL A 636 -3.69 -42.30 -44.44
C VAL A 636 -3.61 -42.09 -42.93
N TRP A 637 -4.24 -41.02 -42.46
CA TRP A 637 -4.23 -40.61 -41.07
C TRP A 637 -5.57 -40.95 -40.41
N PHE A 638 -5.59 -41.93 -39.50
CA PHE A 638 -6.79 -42.26 -38.72
C PHE A 638 -6.44 -42.84 -37.35
N ASP A 639 -7.46 -42.99 -36.50
CA ASP A 639 -7.37 -43.65 -35.20
C ASP A 639 -7.66 -45.15 -35.38
N SER A 640 -6.64 -46.00 -35.19
CA SER A 640 -6.70 -47.43 -35.56
C SER A 640 -7.75 -48.22 -34.80
N ASP A 641 -7.98 -47.92 -33.52
CA ASP A 641 -9.00 -48.60 -32.73
C ASP A 641 -10.41 -48.21 -33.19
N LYS A 642 -10.64 -46.92 -33.43
CA LYS A 642 -11.94 -46.43 -33.88
C LYS A 642 -12.23 -46.84 -35.32
N MET A 643 -11.24 -46.82 -36.21
CA MET A 643 -11.38 -47.33 -37.58
C MET A 643 -11.64 -48.83 -37.60
N GLY A 644 -10.96 -49.59 -36.74
CA GLY A 644 -11.21 -51.02 -36.57
C GLY A 644 -12.63 -51.30 -36.09
N SER A 645 -13.15 -50.48 -35.17
CA SER A 645 -14.54 -50.56 -34.73
C SER A 645 -15.54 -50.25 -35.84
N ILE A 646 -15.28 -49.23 -36.67
CA ILE A 646 -16.11 -48.90 -37.84
C ILE A 646 -16.20 -50.11 -38.77
N LEU A 647 -15.05 -50.65 -39.18
CA LEU A 647 -14.97 -51.72 -40.16
C LEU A 647 -15.54 -53.03 -39.63
N LYS A 648 -15.22 -53.43 -38.40
CA LYS A 648 -15.78 -54.64 -37.78
C LYS A 648 -17.31 -54.57 -37.68
N ASN A 649 -17.89 -53.41 -37.34
CA ASN A 649 -19.34 -53.25 -37.26
C ASN A 649 -20.01 -53.33 -38.63
N VAL A 650 -19.41 -52.73 -39.68
CA VAL A 650 -19.95 -52.78 -41.04
C VAL A 650 -19.84 -54.18 -41.63
N LEU A 651 -18.66 -54.81 -41.54
CA LEU A 651 -18.40 -56.15 -42.08
C LEU A 651 -19.19 -57.24 -41.34
N SER A 652 -19.31 -57.15 -40.02
CA SER A 652 -20.13 -58.09 -39.24
C SER A 652 -21.61 -57.99 -39.64
N ASN A 653 -22.13 -56.78 -39.90
CA ASN A 653 -23.50 -56.62 -40.40
C ASN A 653 -23.66 -57.21 -41.80
N ALA A 654 -22.74 -56.94 -42.72
CA ALA A 654 -22.76 -57.49 -44.08
C ALA A 654 -22.79 -59.03 -44.05
N LEU A 655 -21.90 -59.66 -43.28
CA LEU A 655 -21.85 -61.13 -43.12
C LEU A 655 -23.07 -61.71 -42.43
N LYS A 656 -23.60 -61.02 -41.43
CA LYS A 656 -24.74 -61.48 -40.65
C LYS A 656 -26.02 -61.55 -41.49
N TYR A 657 -26.25 -60.54 -42.34
CA TYR A 657 -27.49 -60.40 -43.11
C TYR A 657 -27.43 -60.91 -44.56
N THR A 658 -26.26 -61.38 -45.01
CA THR A 658 -26.11 -62.08 -46.29
C THR A 658 -26.41 -63.57 -46.11
N PRO A 659 -27.34 -64.18 -46.88
CA PRO A 659 -27.61 -65.62 -46.82
C PRO A 659 -26.47 -66.45 -47.42
N GLU A 660 -26.50 -67.76 -47.20
CA GLU A 660 -25.58 -68.73 -47.79
C GLU A 660 -25.62 -68.64 -49.33
N GLY A 661 -24.46 -68.66 -50.00
CA GLY A 661 -24.34 -68.46 -51.45
C GLY A 661 -24.40 -66.99 -51.92
N GLY A 662 -24.57 -66.02 -51.01
CA GLY A 662 -24.44 -64.60 -51.32
C GLY A 662 -22.98 -64.16 -51.51
N SER A 663 -22.80 -62.90 -51.92
CA SER A 663 -21.49 -62.25 -52.05
C SER A 663 -21.40 -60.94 -51.26
N ILE A 664 -20.20 -60.66 -50.75
CA ILE A 664 -19.78 -59.41 -50.10
C ILE A 664 -18.52 -58.92 -50.80
N ARG A 665 -18.58 -57.71 -51.36
CA ARG A 665 -17.45 -57.06 -52.01
C ARG A 665 -17.05 -55.81 -51.25
N ILE A 666 -15.74 -55.68 -51.02
CA ILE A 666 -15.14 -54.56 -50.32
C ILE A 666 -14.21 -53.86 -51.30
N TYR A 667 -14.45 -52.57 -51.54
CA TYR A 667 -13.68 -51.77 -52.48
C TYR A 667 -13.05 -50.57 -51.76
N ALA A 668 -11.72 -50.51 -51.72
CA ALA A 668 -10.99 -49.36 -51.20
C ALA A 668 -10.53 -48.46 -52.35
N ARG A 669 -10.92 -47.18 -52.33
CA ARG A 669 -10.66 -46.26 -53.43
C ARG A 669 -10.05 -44.94 -52.98
N GLU A 670 -9.04 -44.48 -53.72
CA GLU A 670 -8.48 -43.14 -53.63
C GLU A 670 -9.11 -42.21 -54.69
N GLU A 671 -9.66 -41.08 -54.24
CA GLU A 671 -10.30 -40.06 -55.09
C GLU A 671 -9.78 -38.66 -54.70
N GLY A 672 -8.79 -38.15 -55.43
CA GLY A 672 -8.24 -36.80 -55.25
C GLY A 672 -7.66 -36.56 -53.86
N ASN A 673 -8.32 -35.72 -53.05
CA ASN A 673 -7.90 -35.41 -51.68
C ASN A 673 -8.69 -36.20 -50.61
N SER A 674 -9.32 -37.30 -51.01
CA SER A 674 -10.09 -38.19 -50.13
C SER A 674 -9.86 -39.65 -50.47
N TRP A 675 -10.08 -40.51 -49.49
CA TRP A 675 -10.10 -41.96 -49.65
C TRP A 675 -11.42 -42.50 -49.10
N SER A 676 -11.84 -43.66 -49.58
CA SER A 676 -13.10 -44.25 -49.15
C SER A 676 -13.10 -45.76 -49.19
N ILE A 677 -13.96 -46.35 -48.35
CA ILE A 677 -14.20 -47.78 -48.29
C ILE A 677 -15.67 -48.01 -48.59
N GLU A 678 -15.93 -48.81 -49.61
CA GLU A 678 -17.24 -49.27 -50.01
C GLU A 678 -17.39 -50.74 -49.61
N VAL A 679 -18.44 -51.07 -48.87
CA VAL A 679 -18.81 -52.46 -48.54
C VAL A 679 -20.18 -52.73 -49.13
N LYS A 680 -20.24 -53.64 -50.11
CA LYS A 680 -21.46 -54.02 -50.81
C LYS A 680 -21.79 -55.48 -50.52
N ASP A 681 -22.97 -55.72 -49.95
CA ASP A 681 -23.52 -57.05 -49.72
C ASP A 681 -24.72 -57.33 -50.62
N THR A 682 -25.07 -58.61 -50.75
CA THR A 682 -26.26 -59.13 -51.48
C THR A 682 -27.33 -59.65 -50.50
N GLY A 683 -27.35 -59.12 -49.28
CA GLY A 683 -28.24 -59.55 -48.21
C GLY A 683 -29.68 -59.03 -48.34
N ILE A 684 -30.41 -59.09 -47.22
CA ILE A 684 -31.86 -58.80 -47.17
C ILE A 684 -32.23 -57.33 -47.49
N GLY A 685 -31.28 -56.40 -47.49
CA GLY A 685 -31.52 -54.97 -47.73
C GLY A 685 -32.34 -54.25 -46.63
N ILE A 686 -32.42 -52.92 -46.72
CA ILE A 686 -33.10 -52.03 -45.76
C ILE A 686 -34.25 -51.28 -46.47
N PRO A 687 -35.49 -51.33 -45.95
CA PRO A 687 -36.64 -50.65 -46.56
C PRO A 687 -36.45 -49.13 -46.69
N SER A 688 -36.86 -48.55 -47.81
CA SER A 688 -36.63 -47.13 -48.14
C SER A 688 -37.27 -46.13 -47.17
N CYS A 689 -38.39 -46.49 -46.54
CA CYS A 689 -39.07 -45.69 -45.52
C CYS A 689 -38.31 -45.65 -44.17
N GLU A 690 -37.42 -46.60 -43.92
CA GLU A 690 -36.68 -46.76 -42.66
C GLU A 690 -35.24 -46.22 -42.74
N GLN A 691 -34.69 -46.05 -43.94
CA GLN A 691 -33.32 -45.55 -44.15
C GLN A 691 -33.06 -44.17 -43.52
N LYS A 692 -34.06 -43.29 -43.47
CA LYS A 692 -33.95 -41.95 -42.82
C LYS A 692 -33.82 -42.02 -41.28
N LYS A 693 -34.15 -43.16 -40.66
CA LYS A 693 -34.15 -43.35 -39.19
C LYS A 693 -32.86 -43.97 -38.65
N LEU A 694 -32.03 -44.55 -39.52
CA LEU A 694 -30.80 -45.29 -39.15
C LEU A 694 -29.78 -44.48 -38.33
N PHE A 695 -29.81 -43.15 -38.42
CA PHE A 695 -28.81 -42.28 -37.77
C PHE A 695 -29.36 -41.45 -36.59
N ARG A 696 -30.65 -41.56 -36.27
CA ARG A 696 -31.29 -40.73 -35.23
C ARG A 696 -31.62 -41.49 -33.95
N ASN A 697 -31.97 -42.78 -34.02
CA ASN A 697 -32.33 -43.63 -32.87
C ASN A 697 -31.68 -45.04 -32.99
N CYS A 698 -31.55 -45.78 -31.88
CA CYS A 698 -31.26 -47.23 -31.90
C CYS A 698 -32.35 -47.94 -32.72
N PHE A 699 -32.01 -48.43 -33.91
CA PHE A 699 -33.01 -48.86 -34.90
C PHE A 699 -32.67 -50.25 -35.44
N ARG A 700 -33.65 -51.16 -35.42
CA ARG A 700 -33.63 -52.44 -36.13
C ARG A 700 -34.73 -52.41 -37.18
N GLY A 701 -34.40 -52.77 -38.42
CA GLY A 701 -35.37 -52.83 -39.51
C GLY A 701 -36.46 -53.87 -39.23
N SER A 702 -37.69 -53.56 -39.62
CA SER A 702 -38.86 -54.40 -39.34
C SER A 702 -38.79 -55.76 -40.05
N ASN A 703 -38.13 -55.82 -41.22
CA ASN A 703 -37.82 -57.04 -41.96
C ASN A 703 -36.78 -57.96 -41.27
N VAL A 704 -36.06 -57.47 -40.25
CA VAL A 704 -35.05 -58.23 -39.47
C VAL A 704 -35.63 -58.83 -38.19
N ILE A 705 -36.82 -58.41 -37.75
CA ILE A 705 -37.41 -58.83 -36.47
C ILE A 705 -37.87 -60.31 -36.52
N ASN A 706 -38.28 -60.80 -37.69
CA ASN A 706 -38.73 -62.18 -37.90
C ASN A 706 -37.60 -63.18 -38.18
N LEU A 707 -36.42 -62.70 -38.57
CA LEU A 707 -35.20 -63.52 -38.66
C LEU A 707 -34.66 -63.63 -37.22
N LYS A 708 -34.57 -64.84 -36.65
CA LYS A 708 -34.07 -65.13 -35.26
C LYS A 708 -32.59 -64.73 -35.01
N VAL A 709 -32.12 -63.66 -35.62
CA VAL A 709 -30.75 -63.18 -35.59
C VAL A 709 -30.64 -62.08 -34.53
N THR A 710 -29.78 -62.29 -33.54
CA THR A 710 -29.57 -61.39 -32.40
C THR A 710 -28.79 -60.14 -32.82
N GLY A 711 -29.28 -58.94 -32.52
CA GLY A 711 -28.58 -57.66 -32.77
C GLY A 711 -29.17 -56.51 -31.98
N SER A 712 -28.33 -55.58 -31.50
CA SER A 712 -28.75 -54.49 -30.59
C SER A 712 -29.29 -53.25 -31.30
N GLY A 713 -29.09 -53.09 -32.62
CA GLY A 713 -29.52 -51.88 -33.37
C GLY A 713 -28.67 -50.62 -33.10
N ILE A 714 -27.58 -50.75 -32.32
CA ILE A 714 -26.69 -49.63 -31.92
C ILE A 714 -25.51 -49.46 -32.89
N GLY A 715 -25.05 -50.54 -33.52
CA GLY A 715 -23.77 -50.59 -34.24
C GLY A 715 -23.63 -49.60 -35.40
N LEU A 716 -24.66 -49.42 -36.23
CA LEU A 716 -24.59 -48.51 -37.39
C LEU A 716 -24.65 -47.03 -36.97
N MET A 717 -25.36 -46.72 -35.88
CA MET A 717 -25.37 -45.38 -35.30
C MET A 717 -24.02 -45.03 -34.68
N LEU A 718 -23.35 -46.01 -34.05
CA LEU A 718 -21.97 -45.86 -33.56
C LEU A 718 -21.01 -45.56 -34.72
N VAL A 719 -21.11 -46.31 -35.82
CA VAL A 719 -20.35 -46.05 -37.06
C VAL A 719 -20.56 -44.62 -37.55
N TYR A 720 -21.82 -44.15 -37.60
CA TYR A 720 -22.13 -42.77 -38.01
C TYR A 720 -21.44 -41.72 -37.11
N LYS A 721 -21.51 -41.87 -35.78
CA LYS A 721 -20.85 -40.95 -34.84
C LYS A 721 -19.32 -40.99 -35.00
N LEU A 722 -18.71 -42.17 -35.15
CA LEU A 722 -17.26 -42.32 -35.31
C LEU A 722 -16.73 -41.78 -36.64
N VAL A 723 -17.47 -41.97 -37.74
CA VAL A 723 -17.11 -41.40 -39.06
C VAL A 723 -17.17 -39.86 -39.01
N ARG A 724 -18.20 -39.30 -38.37
CA ARG A 724 -18.32 -37.84 -38.16
C ARG A 724 -17.21 -37.28 -37.27
N LEU A 725 -16.77 -38.03 -36.26
CA LEU A 725 -15.64 -37.67 -35.42
C LEU A 725 -14.38 -37.47 -36.27
N HIS A 726 -14.10 -38.41 -37.19
CA HIS A 726 -13.01 -38.34 -38.18
C HIS A 726 -13.24 -37.31 -39.31
N LYS A 727 -14.24 -36.43 -39.19
CA LYS A 727 -14.64 -35.46 -40.23
C LYS A 727 -15.01 -36.13 -41.58
N GLY A 728 -15.28 -37.43 -41.59
CA GLY A 728 -15.70 -38.18 -42.74
C GLY A 728 -17.20 -38.06 -43.04
N ARG A 729 -17.62 -38.67 -44.15
CA ARG A 729 -19.01 -38.78 -44.60
C ARG A 729 -19.37 -40.25 -44.79
N ILE A 730 -20.56 -40.64 -44.38
CA ILE A 730 -21.12 -41.98 -44.61
C ILE A 730 -22.36 -41.87 -45.49
N GLN A 731 -22.44 -42.75 -46.49
CA GLN A 731 -23.59 -42.92 -47.37
C GLN A 731 -24.02 -44.38 -47.35
N ILE A 732 -25.33 -44.62 -47.34
CA ILE A 732 -25.89 -45.96 -47.36
C ILE A 732 -26.90 -45.99 -48.50
N GLN A 733 -26.71 -46.91 -49.43
CA GLN A 733 -27.65 -47.21 -50.50
C GLN A 733 -28.11 -48.65 -50.30
N SER A 734 -29.40 -48.85 -50.09
CA SER A 734 -29.94 -50.17 -49.85
C SER A 734 -31.27 -50.31 -50.56
N THR A 735 -31.50 -51.51 -51.08
CA THR A 735 -32.72 -51.90 -51.76
C THR A 735 -33.16 -53.21 -51.16
N GLU A 736 -34.39 -53.27 -50.68
CA GLU A 736 -34.93 -54.45 -50.03
C GLU A 736 -34.81 -55.67 -50.96
N HIS A 737 -34.32 -56.79 -50.42
CA HIS A 737 -34.01 -58.05 -51.13
C HIS A 737 -32.90 -57.99 -52.19
N GLN A 738 -32.19 -56.87 -52.34
CA GLN A 738 -31.07 -56.72 -53.29
C GLN A 738 -29.74 -56.37 -52.63
N GLY A 739 -29.71 -56.29 -51.29
CA GLY A 739 -28.50 -56.02 -50.51
C GLY A 739 -28.30 -54.56 -50.11
N THR A 740 -27.20 -54.31 -49.38
CA THR A 740 -26.83 -52.99 -48.88
C THR A 740 -25.42 -52.61 -49.33
N CYS A 741 -25.27 -51.36 -49.75
CA CYS A 741 -23.98 -50.72 -49.97
C CYS A 741 -23.76 -49.63 -48.90
N VAL A 742 -22.66 -49.75 -48.15
CA VAL A 742 -22.19 -48.75 -47.18
C VAL A 742 -20.89 -48.15 -47.68
N LEU A 743 -20.91 -46.84 -47.95
CA LEU A 743 -19.75 -46.07 -48.39
C LEU A 743 -19.33 -45.12 -47.27
N VAL A 744 -18.09 -45.23 -46.81
CA VAL A 744 -17.46 -44.28 -45.87
C VAL A 744 -16.31 -43.54 -46.55
N VAL A 745 -16.32 -42.21 -46.46
CA VAL A 745 -15.40 -41.30 -47.15
C VAL A 745 -14.67 -40.44 -46.14
N PHE A 746 -13.35 -40.37 -46.23
CA PHE A 746 -12.48 -39.61 -45.34
C PHE A 746 -11.51 -38.71 -46.15
N PRO A 747 -11.09 -37.55 -45.62
CA PRO A 747 -10.08 -36.71 -46.28
C PRO A 747 -8.67 -37.29 -46.08
N LYS A 748 -7.76 -37.05 -47.04
CA LYS A 748 -6.40 -37.63 -47.05
C LYS A 748 -5.39 -36.88 -46.17
N GLY A 749 -5.39 -35.55 -46.16
CA GLY A 749 -4.38 -34.72 -45.48
C GLY A 749 -4.65 -34.47 -43.98
N ASN A 750 -3.66 -34.05 -43.20
CA ASN A 750 -3.81 -33.77 -41.75
C ASN A 750 -4.34 -32.36 -41.40
N SER A 751 -4.46 -31.47 -42.39
CA SER A 751 -4.81 -30.05 -42.21
C SER A 751 -6.23 -29.82 -41.65
N HIS A 752 -7.14 -30.77 -41.82
CA HIS A 752 -8.51 -30.66 -41.32
C HIS A 752 -8.67 -31.07 -39.84
N LEU A 753 -7.58 -31.45 -39.16
CA LEU A 753 -7.52 -32.06 -37.83
C LEU A 753 -6.78 -31.16 -36.81
N HIS A 754 -7.15 -29.89 -36.69
CA HIS A 754 -6.46 -28.89 -35.84
C HIS A 754 -6.57 -29.05 -34.30
N LYS A 755 -7.28 -30.07 -33.79
CA LYS A 755 -7.49 -30.33 -32.35
C LYS A 755 -7.25 -31.80 -31.98
N VAL A 756 -6.16 -32.39 -32.46
CA VAL A 756 -5.86 -33.81 -32.30
C VAL A 756 -4.43 -33.99 -31.79
N LYS A 757 -4.19 -34.98 -30.93
CA LYS A 757 -2.83 -35.39 -30.52
C LYS A 757 -2.27 -36.37 -31.55
N PHE A 758 -1.17 -36.01 -32.19
CA PHE A 758 -0.42 -36.90 -33.09
C PHE A 758 0.43 -37.87 -32.28
N ILE A 759 0.37 -39.16 -32.59
CA ILE A 759 1.23 -40.18 -32.02
C ILE A 759 2.15 -40.68 -33.13
N SER A 760 3.48 -40.72 -32.89
CA SER A 760 4.44 -41.30 -33.83
C SER A 760 4.20 -42.80 -34.02
N PRO A 761 4.33 -43.35 -35.24
CA PRO A 761 4.12 -44.77 -35.49
C PRO A 761 5.13 -45.58 -34.67
N ARG A 762 4.63 -46.53 -33.85
CA ARG A 762 5.46 -47.56 -33.22
C ARG A 762 5.97 -48.48 -34.33
N THR A 763 7.28 -48.67 -34.40
CA THR A 763 7.86 -49.82 -35.09
C THR A 763 7.25 -51.11 -34.55
N PRO A 764 7.01 -52.13 -35.39
CA PRO A 764 6.53 -53.42 -34.91
C PRO A 764 7.63 -54.01 -34.02
N TYR A 765 7.40 -53.99 -32.72
CA TYR A 765 8.15 -54.85 -31.81
C TYR A 765 7.75 -56.29 -32.11
N GLU A 766 8.78 -57.08 -32.36
CA GLU A 766 8.78 -58.53 -32.42
C GLU A 766 7.94 -59.12 -31.28
N CYS A 767 7.21 -60.18 -31.61
CA CYS A 767 6.69 -61.11 -30.60
C CYS A 767 7.80 -61.44 -29.60
N PRO A 768 7.60 -61.25 -28.29
CA PRO A 768 8.28 -62.10 -27.33
C PRO A 768 7.75 -63.51 -27.61
N GLU A 769 8.64 -64.38 -28.10
CA GLU A 769 8.41 -65.81 -28.11
C GLU A 769 7.81 -66.25 -26.77
N ALA A 770 6.85 -67.15 -26.85
CA ALA A 770 6.38 -67.91 -25.71
C ALA A 770 7.60 -68.53 -25.01
N ILE A 771 7.96 -67.99 -23.84
CA ILE A 771 8.78 -68.71 -22.88
C ILE A 771 7.90 -69.84 -22.37
N MET A 772 7.99 -70.98 -23.06
CA MET A 772 7.66 -72.28 -22.50
C MET A 772 8.38 -72.39 -21.15
N PRO A 773 7.71 -72.81 -20.05
CA PRO A 773 8.43 -73.17 -18.84
C PRO A 773 9.23 -74.43 -19.13
N GLY A 774 10.52 -74.25 -19.45
CA GLY A 774 11.52 -75.30 -19.43
C GLY A 774 11.67 -75.82 -18.01
N GLY A 775 11.58 -77.13 -17.86
CA GLY A 775 11.79 -77.82 -16.59
C GLY A 775 13.25 -77.87 -16.15
N ALA A 776 13.40 -78.41 -14.93
CA ALA A 776 14.61 -78.65 -14.14
C ALA A 776 15.14 -77.39 -13.42
N SER A 777 15.54 -77.44 -12.14
CA SER A 777 15.66 -78.53 -11.18
C SER A 777 16.14 -77.91 -9.86
N GLY A 778 15.59 -78.42 -8.74
CA GLY A 778 16.25 -78.57 -7.43
C GLY A 778 17.00 -77.39 -6.81
N LEU A 779 16.50 -76.91 -5.67
CA LEU A 779 17.28 -76.48 -4.50
C LEU A 779 16.29 -76.27 -3.31
N PRO A 780 16.76 -76.37 -2.06
CA PRO A 780 16.34 -77.39 -1.10
C PRO A 780 15.11 -77.00 -0.29
N SER A 781 14.31 -78.02 0.03
CA SER A 781 13.37 -78.00 1.15
C SER A 781 14.14 -77.80 2.45
N VAL A 782 14.13 -76.58 2.98
CA VAL A 782 14.47 -76.31 4.38
C VAL A 782 13.16 -76.30 5.15
N GLU A 783 12.86 -77.44 5.78
CA GLU A 783 11.86 -77.53 6.83
C GLU A 783 12.30 -76.61 7.99
N ILE A 784 11.55 -75.54 8.23
CA ILE A 784 11.54 -74.85 9.52
C ILE A 784 10.13 -74.96 10.06
N SER A 785 9.98 -75.94 10.95
CA SER A 785 8.90 -76.11 11.89
C SER A 785 8.85 -74.92 12.86
N GLN A 786 7.97 -73.96 12.58
CA GLN A 786 7.44 -73.02 13.57
C GLN A 786 5.96 -72.74 13.26
N GLU A 787 5.12 -72.77 14.29
CA GLU A 787 3.65 -72.60 14.26
C GLU A 787 3.20 -71.50 13.27
N ARG A 788 2.52 -71.89 12.18
CA ARG A 788 2.02 -70.94 11.17
C ARG A 788 0.78 -70.22 11.67
N SER A 789 0.95 -68.99 12.12
CA SER A 789 -0.16 -68.02 12.18
C SER A 789 -0.61 -67.68 10.74
N LEU A 790 -1.90 -67.84 10.45
CA LEU A 790 -2.47 -67.50 9.14
C LEU A 790 -2.31 -65.99 8.85
N GLN A 791 -1.93 -65.66 7.63
CA GLN A 791 -1.77 -64.25 7.20
C GLN A 791 -3.12 -63.54 7.14
N ARG A 792 -3.17 -62.27 7.56
CA ARG A 792 -4.40 -61.48 7.72
C ARG A 792 -4.79 -60.76 6.43
N VAL A 793 -5.97 -61.00 5.88
CA VAL A 793 -6.48 -60.34 4.66
C VAL A 793 -7.77 -59.59 4.97
N LEU A 794 -7.87 -58.34 4.50
CA LEU A 794 -9.07 -57.52 4.65
C LEU A 794 -9.83 -57.44 3.32
N ILE A 795 -11.13 -57.74 3.36
CA ILE A 795 -12.03 -57.66 2.21
C ILE A 795 -13.02 -56.49 2.42
N VAL A 796 -13.09 -55.58 1.47
CA VAL A 796 -13.96 -54.40 1.50
C VAL A 796 -14.91 -54.44 0.30
N GLU A 797 -16.18 -54.73 0.56
CA GLU A 797 -17.18 -54.93 -0.50
C GLU A 797 -18.57 -54.57 0.06
N ASP A 798 -19.30 -53.71 -0.64
CA ASP A 798 -20.60 -53.19 -0.18
C ASP A 798 -21.73 -54.20 -0.38
N ASN A 799 -21.64 -55.04 -1.41
CA ASN A 799 -22.59 -56.10 -1.65
C ASN A 799 -22.36 -57.30 -0.69
N ASP A 800 -23.34 -57.59 0.15
CA ASP A 800 -23.26 -58.65 1.16
C ASP A 800 -22.98 -60.04 0.58
N ASP A 801 -23.62 -60.39 -0.54
CA ASP A 801 -23.47 -61.70 -1.18
C ASP A 801 -22.07 -61.88 -1.78
N LEU A 802 -21.55 -60.85 -2.47
CA LEU A 802 -20.20 -60.87 -3.05
C LEU A 802 -19.13 -60.82 -1.97
N ARG A 803 -19.36 -60.06 -0.89
CA ARG A 803 -18.45 -60.03 0.27
C ARG A 803 -18.35 -61.41 0.93
N ASN A 804 -19.48 -62.08 1.15
CA ASN A 804 -19.51 -63.43 1.71
C ASN A 804 -18.81 -64.45 0.79
N TYR A 805 -19.06 -64.37 -0.52
CA TYR A 805 -18.38 -65.22 -1.50
C TYR A 805 -16.85 -65.04 -1.49
N LEU A 806 -16.37 -63.78 -1.41
CA LEU A 806 -14.93 -63.49 -1.29
C LEU A 806 -14.35 -64.00 0.04
N ILE A 807 -15.11 -63.89 1.15
CA ILE A 807 -14.68 -64.45 2.45
C ILE A 807 -14.48 -65.96 2.33
N ASP A 808 -15.47 -66.67 1.82
CA ASP A 808 -15.42 -68.13 1.70
C ASP A 808 -14.29 -68.58 0.76
N MET A 809 -14.04 -67.82 -0.31
CA MET A 809 -12.96 -68.07 -1.26
C MET A 809 -11.56 -68.05 -0.63
N PHE A 810 -11.33 -67.17 0.37
CA PHE A 810 -10.00 -66.94 0.97
C PHE A 810 -9.84 -67.49 2.39
N LYS A 811 -10.93 -67.84 3.08
CA LYS A 811 -10.90 -68.31 4.49
C LYS A 811 -10.13 -69.62 4.70
N THR A 812 -9.98 -70.45 3.66
CA THR A 812 -9.16 -71.67 3.71
C THR A 812 -7.67 -71.41 3.83
N ASP A 813 -7.17 -70.34 3.21
CA ASP A 813 -5.73 -70.06 3.10
C ASP A 813 -5.27 -68.88 3.98
N TYR A 814 -6.21 -68.02 4.42
CA TYR A 814 -5.93 -66.75 5.10
C TYR A 814 -6.91 -66.48 6.26
N TYR A 815 -6.47 -65.69 7.23
CA TYR A 815 -7.36 -65.14 8.26
C TYR A 815 -8.07 -63.90 7.70
N THR A 816 -9.34 -64.05 7.34
CA THR A 816 -10.11 -63.01 6.65
C THR A 816 -10.97 -62.20 7.62
N GLN A 817 -10.92 -60.87 7.48
CA GLN A 817 -11.92 -59.95 8.05
C GLN A 817 -12.56 -59.17 6.90
N SER A 818 -13.82 -58.76 7.08
CA SER A 818 -14.55 -58.02 6.05
C SER A 818 -15.26 -56.80 6.61
N CYS A 819 -15.53 -55.82 5.74
CA CYS A 819 -16.31 -54.63 6.05
C CYS A 819 -17.02 -54.10 4.78
N PRO A 820 -18.11 -53.31 4.94
CA PRO A 820 -18.95 -52.89 3.81
C PRO A 820 -18.48 -51.64 3.09
N ASN A 821 -17.56 -50.84 3.66
CA ASN A 821 -17.12 -49.57 3.06
C ASN A 821 -15.69 -49.21 3.44
N GLY A 822 -15.09 -48.27 2.68
CA GLY A 822 -13.71 -47.88 2.90
C GLY A 822 -13.45 -47.12 4.21
N LYS A 823 -14.45 -46.49 4.81
CA LYS A 823 -14.25 -45.73 6.05
C LYS A 823 -14.11 -46.67 7.25
N GLU A 824 -14.95 -47.69 7.34
CA GLU A 824 -14.79 -48.79 8.30
C GLU A 824 -13.49 -49.55 8.04
N ALA A 825 -13.12 -49.74 6.77
CA ALA A 825 -11.84 -50.35 6.42
C ALA A 825 -10.66 -49.58 7.00
N LEU A 826 -10.64 -48.24 6.93
CA LEU A 826 -9.55 -47.43 7.52
C LEU A 826 -9.44 -47.60 9.05
N ALA A 827 -10.57 -47.70 9.74
CA ALA A 827 -10.58 -47.97 11.18
C ALA A 827 -10.02 -49.37 11.48
N ILE A 828 -10.49 -50.38 10.73
CA ILE A 828 -10.08 -51.77 10.89
C ILE A 828 -8.60 -51.97 10.53
N ILE A 829 -8.07 -51.33 9.49
CA ILE A 829 -6.67 -51.50 9.04
C ILE A 829 -5.68 -51.23 10.17
N ARG A 830 -5.93 -50.20 11.00
CA ARG A 830 -5.04 -49.80 12.10
C ARG A 830 -5.00 -50.83 13.23
N GLU A 831 -6.11 -51.49 13.52
CA GLU A 831 -6.21 -52.49 14.59
C GLU A 831 -5.88 -53.91 14.11
N PHE A 832 -6.41 -54.28 12.94
CA PHE A 832 -6.27 -55.60 12.34
C PHE A 832 -4.90 -55.84 11.71
N ASN A 833 -4.24 -54.80 11.21
CA ASN A 833 -2.94 -54.83 10.53
C ASN A 833 -2.88 -55.91 9.42
N PRO A 834 -3.69 -55.76 8.34
CA PRO A 834 -3.76 -56.73 7.26
C PRO A 834 -2.47 -56.74 6.42
N VAL A 835 -2.12 -57.92 5.90
CA VAL A 835 -1.02 -58.06 4.93
C VAL A 835 -1.44 -57.76 3.48
N LEU A 836 -2.75 -57.67 3.22
CA LEU A 836 -3.36 -57.37 1.92
C LEU A 836 -4.78 -56.82 2.12
N VAL A 837 -5.17 -55.83 1.31
CA VAL A 837 -6.54 -55.32 1.22
C VAL A 837 -7.10 -55.60 -0.18
N ILE A 838 -8.27 -56.22 -0.26
CA ILE A 838 -9.04 -56.39 -1.50
C ILE A 838 -10.28 -55.50 -1.37
N SER A 839 -10.48 -54.55 -2.29
CA SER A 839 -11.53 -53.54 -2.19
C SER A 839 -12.27 -53.35 -3.50
N ASP A 840 -13.59 -53.21 -3.47
CA ASP A 840 -14.33 -52.62 -4.60
C ASP A 840 -14.01 -51.11 -4.70
N ILE A 841 -14.08 -50.56 -5.90
CA ILE A 841 -13.89 -49.13 -6.16
C ILE A 841 -15.15 -48.34 -5.82
N MET A 842 -16.32 -48.85 -6.22
CA MET A 842 -17.59 -48.12 -6.06
C MET A 842 -18.34 -48.63 -4.84
N MET A 843 -18.06 -48.02 -3.68
CA MET A 843 -18.70 -48.33 -2.40
C MET A 843 -19.23 -47.05 -1.75
N PRO A 844 -20.27 -47.13 -0.88
CA PRO A 844 -20.79 -45.99 -0.14
C PRO A 844 -19.74 -45.41 0.83
N GLU A 845 -19.94 -44.15 1.22
CA GLU A 845 -19.05 -43.34 2.07
C GLU A 845 -17.65 -43.07 1.50
N LEU A 846 -16.79 -44.09 1.44
CA LEU A 846 -15.42 -44.00 0.94
C LEU A 846 -15.18 -45.10 -0.10
N GLY A 847 -15.00 -44.68 -1.35
CA GLY A 847 -14.65 -45.56 -2.47
C GLY A 847 -13.25 -46.16 -2.36
N GLY A 848 -13.04 -47.29 -3.02
CA GLY A 848 -11.79 -48.05 -2.97
C GLY A 848 -10.57 -47.31 -3.53
N ASP A 849 -10.78 -46.40 -4.48
CA ASP A 849 -9.73 -45.54 -5.04
C ASP A 849 -9.17 -44.56 -3.98
N LYS A 850 -10.06 -43.90 -3.23
CA LYS A 850 -9.69 -43.02 -2.12
C LYS A 850 -9.12 -43.80 -0.95
N LEU A 851 -9.68 -44.99 -0.66
CA LEU A 851 -9.12 -45.91 0.33
C LEU A 851 -7.67 -46.27 -0.04
N CYS A 852 -7.43 -46.68 -1.29
CA CYS A 852 -6.10 -47.00 -1.79
C CYS A 852 -5.15 -45.81 -1.70
N SER A 853 -5.57 -44.63 -2.15
CA SER A 853 -4.76 -43.41 -2.06
C SER A 853 -4.41 -43.06 -0.61
N THR A 854 -5.35 -43.23 0.32
CA THR A 854 -5.14 -42.97 1.75
C THR A 854 -4.17 -43.99 2.35
N ILE A 855 -4.34 -45.28 2.02
CA ILE A 855 -3.43 -46.35 2.47
C ILE A 855 -2.01 -46.07 1.97
N LYS A 856 -1.85 -45.78 0.68
CA LYS A 856 -0.55 -45.57 0.02
C LYS A 856 0.10 -44.23 0.37
N GLY A 857 -0.68 -43.21 0.72
CA GLY A 857 -0.21 -41.88 1.09
C GLY A 857 0.16 -41.73 2.57
N ASP A 858 -0.34 -42.59 3.46
CA ASP A 858 0.00 -42.58 4.88
C ASP A 858 1.24 -43.46 5.14
N LEU A 859 2.26 -42.88 5.78
CA LEU A 859 3.52 -43.57 6.11
C LEU A 859 3.28 -44.83 6.94
N GLU A 860 2.26 -44.85 7.82
CA GLU A 860 1.99 -46.01 8.67
C GLU A 860 1.48 -47.21 7.86
N THR A 861 0.68 -46.96 6.82
CA THR A 861 -0.04 -48.00 6.07
C THR A 861 0.45 -48.19 4.63
N SER A 862 1.34 -47.32 4.11
CA SER A 862 1.78 -47.28 2.70
C SER A 862 2.32 -48.60 2.18
N HIS A 863 2.91 -49.37 3.10
CA HIS A 863 3.42 -50.67 2.79
C HIS A 863 2.31 -51.61 2.37
N ILE A 864 1.10 -51.58 2.93
CA ILE A 864 0.06 -52.59 2.69
C ILE A 864 -0.33 -52.64 1.19
N PRO A 865 -0.34 -53.82 0.55
CA PRO A 865 -0.74 -53.95 -0.84
C PRO A 865 -2.27 -53.88 -0.98
N VAL A 866 -2.74 -53.28 -2.07
CA VAL A 866 -4.17 -53.07 -2.33
C VAL A 866 -4.52 -53.61 -3.71
N ILE A 867 -5.52 -54.49 -3.78
CA ILE A 867 -6.14 -54.97 -5.02
C ILE A 867 -7.50 -54.31 -5.17
N LEU A 868 -7.72 -53.64 -6.30
CA LEU A 868 -8.98 -53.01 -6.61
C LEU A 868 -9.82 -53.88 -7.56
N LEU A 869 -11.05 -54.17 -7.15
CA LEU A 869 -12.08 -54.79 -7.98
C LEU A 869 -12.92 -53.67 -8.62
N THR A 870 -13.26 -53.77 -9.90
CA THR A 870 -13.99 -52.70 -10.61
C THR A 870 -15.08 -53.17 -11.54
N ALA A 871 -16.11 -52.36 -11.78
CA ALA A 871 -17.03 -52.54 -12.91
C ALA A 871 -16.59 -51.80 -14.19
N LEU A 872 -15.49 -51.03 -14.17
CA LEU A 872 -15.05 -50.21 -15.30
C LEU A 872 -13.78 -50.78 -15.94
N GLY A 873 -13.89 -51.36 -17.13
CA GLY A 873 -12.79 -52.04 -17.82
C GLY A 873 -11.99 -51.19 -18.80
N ASP A 874 -12.14 -49.86 -18.78
CA ASP A 874 -11.42 -48.98 -19.70
C ASP A 874 -9.97 -48.76 -19.27
N GLU A 875 -9.06 -48.78 -20.24
CA GLU A 875 -7.62 -48.57 -20.06
C GLU A 875 -7.30 -47.29 -19.26
N LYS A 876 -8.05 -46.21 -19.45
CA LYS A 876 -7.87 -44.95 -18.71
C LYS A 876 -8.18 -45.09 -17.21
N ASN A 877 -9.26 -45.81 -16.85
CA ASN A 877 -9.64 -46.01 -15.45
C ASN A 877 -8.70 -47.00 -14.76
N MET A 878 -8.16 -47.98 -15.51
CA MET A 878 -7.10 -48.86 -15.04
C MET A 878 -5.79 -48.09 -14.82
N LEU A 879 -5.43 -47.19 -15.74
CA LEU A 879 -4.25 -46.32 -15.62
C LEU A 879 -4.38 -45.34 -14.45
N GLU A 880 -5.55 -44.72 -14.25
CA GLU A 880 -5.82 -43.87 -13.09
C GLU A 880 -5.72 -44.67 -11.77
N GLY A 881 -6.29 -45.89 -11.71
CA GLY A 881 -6.19 -46.78 -10.56
C GLY A 881 -4.77 -47.26 -10.24
N LEU A 882 -3.98 -47.60 -11.25
CA LEU A 882 -2.58 -47.99 -11.10
C LEU A 882 -1.69 -46.78 -10.74
N ALA A 883 -1.97 -45.60 -11.30
CA ALA A 883 -1.27 -44.36 -10.95
C ALA A 883 -1.50 -43.94 -9.49
N ILE A 884 -2.63 -44.30 -8.89
CA ILE A 884 -2.93 -44.11 -7.46
C ILE A 884 -2.07 -45.03 -6.56
N GLY A 885 -1.40 -46.04 -7.14
CA GLY A 885 -0.47 -46.93 -6.45
C GLY A 885 -1.06 -48.27 -6.05
N ALA A 886 -2.22 -48.68 -6.61
CA ALA A 886 -2.77 -50.02 -6.41
C ALA A 886 -1.83 -51.09 -7.01
N ASP A 887 -1.67 -52.21 -6.30
CA ASP A 887 -0.74 -53.28 -6.69
C ASP A 887 -1.32 -54.18 -7.79
N ALA A 888 -2.64 -54.28 -7.88
CA ALA A 888 -3.34 -54.91 -9.00
C ALA A 888 -4.75 -54.35 -9.17
N TYR A 889 -5.26 -54.49 -10.40
CA TYR A 889 -6.58 -54.02 -10.79
C TYR A 889 -7.31 -55.13 -11.55
N ILE A 890 -8.48 -55.55 -11.07
CA ILE A 890 -9.21 -56.71 -11.59
C ILE A 890 -10.65 -56.30 -11.94
N THR A 891 -11.07 -56.59 -13.18
CA THR A 891 -12.41 -56.24 -13.67
C THR A 891 -13.45 -57.29 -13.28
N LYS A 892 -14.59 -56.83 -12.78
CA LYS A 892 -15.81 -57.61 -12.57
C LYS A 892 -16.51 -57.78 -13.94
N PRO A 893 -16.99 -58.98 -14.31
CA PRO A 893 -16.84 -60.23 -13.56
C PRO A 893 -15.42 -60.83 -13.73
N PHE A 894 -14.82 -61.21 -12.61
CA PHE A 894 -13.45 -61.73 -12.56
C PHE A 894 -13.40 -63.25 -12.58
N SER A 895 -12.28 -63.81 -13.05
CA SER A 895 -11.98 -65.24 -12.92
C SER A 895 -11.38 -65.51 -11.54
N VAL A 896 -11.91 -66.53 -10.86
CA VAL A 896 -11.47 -66.96 -9.51
C VAL A 896 -10.00 -67.37 -9.50
N GLY A 897 -9.57 -68.16 -10.50
CA GLY A 897 -8.19 -68.61 -10.63
C GLY A 897 -7.19 -67.47 -10.79
N ILE A 898 -7.55 -66.46 -11.60
CA ILE A 898 -6.72 -65.26 -11.80
C ILE A 898 -6.58 -64.49 -10.49
N LEU A 899 -7.68 -64.24 -9.78
CA LEU A 899 -7.67 -63.48 -8.53
C LEU A 899 -6.78 -64.17 -7.46
N LYS A 900 -6.90 -65.49 -7.27
CA LYS A 900 -6.06 -66.25 -6.31
C LYS A 900 -4.57 -66.21 -6.68
N ALA A 901 -4.26 -66.37 -7.97
CA ALA A 901 -2.88 -66.31 -8.45
C ALA A 901 -2.24 -64.92 -8.22
N THR A 902 -3.00 -63.85 -8.49
CA THR A 902 -2.54 -62.46 -8.25
C THR A 902 -2.26 -62.21 -6.77
N VAL A 903 -3.15 -62.63 -5.87
CA VAL A 903 -2.96 -62.53 -4.41
C VAL A 903 -1.68 -63.24 -3.97
N LYS A 904 -1.48 -64.49 -4.39
CA LYS A 904 -0.30 -65.27 -4.04
C LYS A 904 0.99 -64.62 -4.55
N ASN A 905 0.98 -64.10 -5.77
CA ASN A 905 2.15 -63.46 -6.39
C ASN A 905 2.55 -62.18 -5.62
N ILE A 906 1.58 -61.31 -5.32
CA ILE A 906 1.83 -60.06 -4.56
C ILE A 906 2.43 -60.35 -3.18
N LEU A 907 1.87 -61.31 -2.45
CA LEU A 907 2.39 -61.70 -1.13
C LEU A 907 3.79 -62.33 -1.20
N THR A 908 4.08 -63.09 -2.26
CA THR A 908 5.41 -63.70 -2.49
C THR A 908 6.46 -62.62 -2.80
N ASN A 909 6.15 -61.68 -3.70
CA ASN A 909 7.04 -60.55 -4.00
C ASN A 909 7.32 -59.69 -2.77
N ARG A 910 6.31 -59.51 -1.91
CA ARG A 910 6.46 -58.79 -0.65
C ARG A 910 7.40 -59.49 0.33
N ALA A 911 7.39 -60.83 0.39
CA ALA A 911 8.33 -61.58 1.21
C ALA A 911 9.78 -61.43 0.72
N LEU A 912 10.00 -61.36 -0.60
CA LEU A 912 11.31 -61.09 -1.20
C LEU A 912 11.81 -59.68 -0.89
N LEU A 913 10.95 -58.66 -0.95
CA LEU A 913 11.30 -57.27 -0.60
C LEU A 913 11.76 -57.13 0.86
N ARG A 914 11.17 -57.89 1.79
CA ARG A 914 11.61 -57.91 3.20
C ARG A 914 13.06 -58.40 3.34
N GLN A 915 13.45 -59.43 2.59
CA GLN A 915 14.82 -59.94 2.61
C GLN A 915 15.80 -58.88 2.08
N PHE A 916 15.39 -58.12 1.07
CA PHE A 916 16.20 -57.04 0.50
C PHE A 916 16.46 -55.89 1.48
N TYR A 917 15.43 -55.41 2.20
CA TYR A 917 15.61 -54.32 3.18
C TYR A 917 16.59 -54.65 4.31
N ASN A 918 16.86 -55.93 4.56
CA ASN A 918 17.75 -56.40 5.62
C ASN A 918 19.23 -56.54 5.21
N CYS A 919 19.57 -56.40 3.93
CA CYS A 919 20.96 -56.45 3.45
C CYS A 919 21.65 -55.08 3.50
N ILE A 920 22.96 -55.08 3.77
CA ILE A 920 23.86 -53.89 3.76
C ILE A 920 24.85 -53.90 2.59
N GLU A 921 25.05 -55.03 1.90
CA GLU A 921 25.96 -55.05 0.75
C GLU A 921 25.35 -54.34 -0.47
N ASP A 922 26.07 -53.35 -0.99
CA ASP A 922 25.83 -52.66 -2.27
C ASP A 922 25.93 -53.63 -3.45
N LYS A 923 24.92 -54.47 -3.62
CA LYS A 923 24.62 -55.09 -4.91
C LYS A 923 23.46 -54.33 -5.54
N GLU A 924 23.77 -53.14 -6.05
CA GLU A 924 22.85 -52.32 -6.86
C GLU A 924 22.42 -53.00 -8.17
N GLN A 925 22.95 -54.17 -8.53
CA GLN A 925 22.78 -54.77 -9.85
C GLN A 925 21.51 -55.60 -10.08
N ASN A 926 20.57 -55.72 -9.13
CA ASN A 926 19.27 -56.38 -9.39
C ASN A 926 18.12 -55.73 -8.59
N LEU A 927 17.94 -54.42 -8.72
CA LEU A 927 16.73 -53.76 -8.22
C LEU A 927 15.56 -53.95 -9.20
N PRO A 928 14.36 -54.34 -8.74
CA PRO A 928 13.15 -54.21 -9.54
C PRO A 928 12.97 -52.74 -9.91
N VAL A 929 12.83 -52.47 -11.21
CA VAL A 929 12.69 -51.13 -11.80
C VAL A 929 11.38 -50.51 -11.30
N ASN A 930 11.40 -49.89 -10.11
CA ASN A 930 10.42 -48.95 -9.52
C ASN A 930 10.53 -48.81 -7.97
N CYS A 931 11.42 -49.54 -7.28
CA CYS A 931 11.43 -49.54 -5.80
C CYS A 931 12.07 -48.29 -5.14
N THR A 932 12.99 -47.59 -5.81
CA THR A 932 13.80 -46.49 -5.23
C THR A 932 13.02 -45.19 -4.97
N GLY A 933 11.85 -45.01 -5.59
CA GLY A 933 11.02 -43.79 -5.44
C GLY A 933 9.94 -43.86 -4.36
N THR A 934 9.74 -45.02 -3.72
CA THR A 934 8.61 -45.27 -2.79
C THR A 934 8.82 -44.65 -1.41
N LEU A 935 7.73 -44.27 -0.73
CA LEU A 935 7.78 -43.76 0.65
C LEU A 935 8.45 -44.75 1.60
N ASP A 936 8.26 -46.06 1.37
CA ASP A 936 8.83 -47.13 2.18
C ASP A 936 10.35 -47.24 2.01
N TRP A 937 10.87 -47.07 0.78
CA TRP A 937 12.31 -47.03 0.54
C TRP A 937 12.94 -45.80 1.19
N LYS A 938 12.33 -44.61 1.01
CA LYS A 938 12.81 -43.38 1.65
C LYS A 938 12.83 -43.49 3.17
N PHE A 939 11.80 -44.12 3.75
CA PHE A 939 11.75 -44.41 5.18
C PHE A 939 12.89 -45.33 5.61
N ILE A 940 13.08 -46.48 4.95
CA ILE A 940 14.16 -47.43 5.31
C ILE A 940 15.55 -46.82 5.07
N ALA A 941 15.76 -46.11 3.98
CA ALA A 941 17.02 -45.43 3.67
C ALA A 941 17.33 -44.38 4.75
N SER A 942 16.36 -43.54 5.12
CA SER A 942 16.52 -42.55 6.18
C SER A 942 16.74 -43.20 7.56
N VAL A 943 16.09 -44.33 7.85
CA VAL A 943 16.33 -45.09 9.09
C VAL A 943 17.75 -45.65 9.11
N LYS A 944 18.23 -46.22 7.99
CA LYS A 944 19.60 -46.73 7.87
C LYS A 944 20.62 -45.61 8.02
N GLU A 945 20.47 -44.53 7.27
CA GLU A 945 21.32 -43.32 7.33
C GLU A 945 21.37 -42.76 8.75
N CYS A 946 20.22 -42.63 9.43
CA CYS A 946 20.19 -42.13 10.81
C CYS A 946 20.93 -43.07 11.79
N ILE A 947 20.91 -44.38 11.55
CA ILE A 947 21.66 -45.36 12.36
C ILE A 947 23.16 -45.27 12.04
N GLU A 948 23.53 -45.12 10.76
CA GLU A 948 24.90 -44.97 10.26
C GLU A 948 25.57 -43.69 10.78
N ASP A 949 24.88 -42.54 10.71
CA ASP A 949 25.37 -41.26 11.22
C ASP A 949 25.59 -41.26 12.74
N ASN A 950 24.93 -42.17 13.47
CA ASN A 950 24.95 -42.24 14.93
C ASN A 950 25.56 -43.57 15.44
N MET A 951 26.39 -44.22 14.61
CA MET A 951 27.02 -45.50 14.92
C MET A 951 27.80 -45.48 16.23
N GLY A 952 28.63 -44.45 16.46
CA GLY A 952 29.50 -44.34 17.64
C GLY A 952 28.80 -43.88 18.93
N SER A 953 27.49 -43.59 18.90
CA SER A 953 26.77 -43.09 20.07
C SER A 953 26.13 -44.23 20.89
N PRO A 954 26.58 -44.47 22.14
CA PRO A 954 25.98 -45.51 22.99
C PRO A 954 24.57 -45.16 23.49
N ASP A 955 24.21 -43.87 23.54
CA ASP A 955 22.89 -43.38 24.01
C ASP A 955 21.80 -43.41 22.92
N PHE A 956 22.14 -43.80 21.69
CA PHE A 956 21.21 -43.89 20.58
C PHE A 956 20.22 -45.05 20.76
N ASN A 957 18.95 -44.71 21.02
CA ASN A 957 17.89 -45.66 21.36
C ASN A 957 16.67 -45.55 20.42
N VAL A 958 15.71 -46.47 20.58
CA VAL A 958 14.49 -46.53 19.75
C VAL A 958 13.62 -45.27 19.90
N ASP A 959 13.63 -44.62 21.06
CA ASP A 959 12.86 -43.40 21.32
C ASP A 959 13.43 -42.21 20.51
N LEU A 960 14.76 -42.09 20.45
CA LEU A 960 15.45 -41.09 19.63
C LEU A 960 15.24 -41.34 18.13
N LEU A 961 15.29 -42.60 17.69
CA LEU A 961 15.03 -42.96 16.30
C LEU A 961 13.57 -42.67 15.92
N SER A 962 12.59 -43.07 16.74
CA SER A 962 11.17 -42.81 16.46
C SER A 962 10.81 -41.32 16.44
N SER A 963 11.40 -40.51 17.34
CA SER A 963 11.18 -39.07 17.39
C SER A 963 11.78 -38.33 16.18
N ARG A 964 12.95 -38.73 15.69
CA ARG A 964 13.54 -38.17 14.46
C ARG A 964 12.71 -38.43 13.20
N HIS A 965 11.97 -39.53 13.16
CA HIS A 965 11.04 -39.81 12.06
C HIS A 965 9.62 -39.28 12.32
N HIS A 966 9.41 -38.47 13.37
CA HIS A 966 8.11 -37.91 13.76
C HIS A 966 6.99 -38.95 13.97
N MET A 967 7.34 -40.16 14.40
CA MET A 967 6.39 -41.26 14.62
C MET A 967 6.29 -41.60 16.11
N SER A 968 5.10 -42.07 16.53
CA SER A 968 4.97 -42.68 17.86
C SER A 968 5.80 -43.97 17.93
N ARG A 969 6.30 -44.32 19.13
CA ARG A 969 7.09 -45.54 19.34
C ARG A 969 6.39 -46.80 18.80
N THR A 970 5.07 -46.90 19.01
CA THR A 970 4.26 -48.04 18.57
C THR A 970 4.10 -48.07 17.05
N SER A 971 3.83 -46.92 16.42
CA SER A 971 3.69 -46.81 14.98
C SER A 971 5.00 -47.12 14.26
N PHE A 972 6.11 -46.53 14.73
CA PHE A 972 7.45 -46.79 14.21
C PHE A 972 7.83 -48.27 14.34
N PHE A 973 7.53 -48.89 15.49
CA PHE A 973 7.75 -50.31 15.71
C PHE A 973 7.00 -51.17 14.71
N ASN A 974 5.69 -50.94 14.54
CA ASN A 974 4.85 -51.72 13.63
C ASN A 974 5.30 -51.58 12.18
N LYS A 975 5.61 -50.35 11.77
CA LYS A 975 6.07 -50.02 10.42
C LYS A 975 7.40 -50.70 10.10
N LEU A 976 8.40 -50.54 10.97
CA LEU A 976 9.73 -51.12 10.75
C LEU A 976 9.64 -52.65 10.77
N LYS A 977 8.91 -53.23 11.72
CA LYS A 977 8.70 -54.69 11.77
C LYS A 977 7.97 -55.23 10.54
N ALA A 978 7.02 -54.49 9.98
CA ALA A 978 6.29 -54.92 8.80
C ALA A 978 7.15 -54.93 7.52
N LEU A 979 8.12 -54.01 7.44
CA LEU A 979 9.07 -53.88 6.33
C LEU A 979 10.30 -54.79 6.47
N THR A 980 10.90 -54.90 7.65
CA THR A 980 12.18 -55.62 7.86
C THR A 980 11.99 -56.97 8.54
N GLY A 981 10.88 -57.19 9.23
CA GLY A 981 10.66 -58.38 10.07
C GLY A 981 11.30 -58.30 11.46
N TYR A 982 12.12 -57.28 11.73
CA TYR A 982 12.82 -57.10 13.01
C TYR A 982 12.17 -56.05 13.89
N ALA A 983 12.29 -56.20 15.21
CA ALA A 983 11.98 -55.12 16.15
C ALA A 983 13.04 -54.00 16.01
N PRO A 984 12.69 -52.71 16.26
CA PRO A 984 13.62 -51.59 16.10
C PRO A 984 14.96 -51.73 16.83
N ALA A 985 14.95 -52.17 18.09
CA ALA A 985 16.17 -52.37 18.85
C ALA A 985 17.06 -53.48 18.25
N ASP A 986 16.44 -54.55 17.73
CA ASP A 986 17.16 -55.64 17.07
C ASP A 986 17.68 -55.20 15.69
N TYR A 987 16.95 -54.33 14.99
CA TYR A 987 17.36 -53.78 13.70
C TYR A 987 18.57 -52.84 13.82
N ILE A 988 18.59 -51.93 14.80
CA ILE A 988 19.76 -51.07 15.11
C ILE A 988 20.98 -51.95 15.42
N ARG A 989 20.77 -52.97 16.27
CA ARG A 989 21.82 -53.92 16.65
C ARG A 989 22.34 -54.69 15.44
N MET A 990 21.44 -55.16 14.57
CA MET A 990 21.79 -55.87 13.34
C MET A 990 22.70 -55.03 12.45
N ILE A 991 22.34 -53.77 12.21
CA ILE A 991 23.11 -52.84 11.38
C ILE A 991 24.50 -52.57 11.99
N ARG A 992 24.58 -52.29 13.29
CA ARG A 992 25.86 -52.08 14.00
C ARG A 992 26.78 -53.30 13.91
N LEU A 993 26.23 -54.51 14.02
CA LEU A 993 27.01 -55.74 13.88
C LEU A 993 27.50 -55.96 12.46
N GLN A 994 26.68 -55.64 11.46
CA GLN A 994 27.06 -55.73 10.05
C GLN A 994 28.17 -54.73 9.70
N HIS A 995 28.12 -53.50 10.23
CA HIS A 995 29.19 -52.52 10.05
C HIS A 995 30.46 -52.92 10.81
N ALA A 996 30.34 -53.42 12.04
CA ALA A 996 31.47 -53.97 12.78
C ALA A 996 32.13 -55.14 12.03
N ALA A 997 31.36 -55.97 11.33
CA ALA A 997 31.88 -57.04 10.48
C ALA A 997 32.67 -56.50 9.28
N GLN A 998 32.28 -55.37 8.68
CA GLN A 998 33.04 -54.70 7.63
C GLN A 998 34.38 -54.15 8.16
N LEU A 999 34.38 -53.44 9.28
CA LEU A 999 35.59 -52.92 9.92
C LEU A 999 36.55 -54.05 10.34
N LEU A 1000 36.00 -55.16 10.84
CA LEU A 1000 36.79 -56.35 11.16
C LEU A 1000 37.44 -57.00 9.94
N LYS A 1001 36.84 -56.90 8.74
CA LYS A 1001 37.43 -57.40 7.48
C LYS A 1001 38.55 -56.50 6.97
N GLN A 1002 38.50 -55.20 7.24
CA GLN A 1002 39.54 -54.25 6.84
C GLN A 1002 40.83 -54.41 7.67
N GLY A 1003 40.71 -54.82 8.93
CA GLY A 1003 41.85 -55.19 9.79
C GLY A 1003 42.64 -54.03 10.40
N GLU A 1004 42.15 -52.80 10.28
CA GLU A 1004 42.85 -51.58 10.72
C GLU A 1004 42.68 -51.24 12.22
N HIS A 1005 41.67 -51.81 12.88
CA HIS A 1005 41.29 -51.47 14.26
C HIS A 1005 41.19 -52.72 15.17
N THR A 1006 41.46 -52.55 16.46
CA THR A 1006 41.30 -53.62 17.45
C THR A 1006 39.83 -53.90 17.76
N VAL A 1007 39.52 -55.11 18.26
CA VAL A 1007 38.12 -55.50 18.60
C VAL A 1007 37.47 -54.56 19.62
N THR A 1008 38.27 -53.96 20.52
CA THR A 1008 37.77 -53.00 21.52
C THR A 1008 37.48 -51.65 20.88
N GLU A 1009 38.37 -51.13 20.03
CA GLU A 1009 38.14 -49.89 19.27
C GLU A 1009 36.94 -50.02 18.33
N ILE A 1010 36.78 -51.17 17.66
CA ILE A 1010 35.61 -51.42 16.79
C ILE A 1010 34.31 -51.42 17.61
N ALA A 1011 34.32 -51.98 18.83
CA ALA A 1011 33.15 -51.97 19.71
C ALA A 1011 32.74 -50.54 20.08
N ASP A 1012 33.71 -49.67 20.36
CA ASP A 1012 33.48 -48.25 20.65
C ASP A 1012 32.99 -47.49 19.40
N MET A 1013 33.61 -47.74 18.23
CA MET A 1013 33.24 -47.10 16.96
C MET A 1013 31.81 -47.42 16.50
N VAL A 1014 31.31 -48.63 16.81
CA VAL A 1014 29.93 -49.04 16.53
C VAL A 1014 28.99 -48.84 17.71
N GLY A 1015 29.41 -48.07 18.73
CA GLY A 1015 28.56 -47.54 19.79
C GLY A 1015 28.12 -48.57 20.83
N PHE A 1016 28.89 -49.62 21.05
CA PHE A 1016 28.69 -50.54 22.18
C PHE A 1016 29.48 -50.05 23.38
N SER A 1017 28.79 -49.73 24.47
CA SER A 1017 29.41 -49.23 25.72
C SER A 1017 30.19 -50.30 26.51
N ASP A 1018 30.04 -51.58 26.18
CA ASP A 1018 30.82 -52.68 26.78
C ASP A 1018 31.32 -53.65 25.69
N ALA A 1019 32.65 -53.72 25.52
CA ALA A 1019 33.31 -54.61 24.59
C ALA A 1019 33.08 -56.11 24.88
N LYS A 1020 32.78 -56.49 26.14
CA LYS A 1020 32.41 -57.86 26.49
C LYS A 1020 31.03 -58.21 25.94
N TYR A 1021 30.06 -57.32 26.13
CA TYR A 1021 28.71 -57.48 25.57
C TYR A 1021 28.72 -57.53 24.03
N PHE A 1022 29.51 -56.65 23.39
CA PHE A 1022 29.71 -56.68 21.93
C PHE A 1022 30.19 -58.06 21.43
N ARG A 1023 31.19 -58.67 22.10
CA ARG A 1023 31.71 -59.99 21.72
C ARG A 1023 30.67 -61.11 21.82
N GLU A 1024 29.82 -61.08 22.84
CA GLU A 1024 28.75 -62.07 23.02
C GLU A 1024 27.67 -61.93 21.95
N VAL A 1025 27.21 -60.71 21.70
CA VAL A 1025 26.18 -60.40 20.72
C VAL A 1025 26.67 -60.69 19.29
N PHE A 1026 27.90 -60.31 18.95
CA PHE A 1026 28.51 -60.60 17.65
C PHE A 1026 28.66 -62.11 17.42
N LYS A 1027 29.11 -62.85 18.45
CA LYS A 1027 29.20 -64.32 18.38
C LYS A 1027 27.83 -64.96 18.22
N LYS A 1028 26.78 -64.43 18.85
CA LYS A 1028 25.41 -64.93 18.71
C LYS A 1028 24.84 -64.68 17.31
N TYR A 1029 25.20 -63.57 16.67
CA TYR A 1029 24.69 -63.20 15.35
C TYR A 1029 25.43 -63.91 14.20
N TYR A 1030 26.77 -63.96 14.24
CA TYR A 1030 27.61 -64.56 13.20
C TYR A 1030 28.08 -65.98 13.49
N ASN A 1031 27.69 -66.57 14.63
CA ASN A 1031 28.19 -67.87 15.14
C ASN A 1031 29.73 -67.96 15.29
N VAL A 1032 30.45 -66.83 15.24
CA VAL A 1032 31.92 -66.75 15.31
C VAL A 1032 32.33 -65.55 16.16
N SER A 1033 33.39 -65.66 16.96
CA SER A 1033 33.90 -64.54 17.77
C SER A 1033 34.54 -63.45 16.89
N PRO A 1034 34.41 -62.15 17.23
CA PRO A 1034 34.98 -61.04 16.45
C PRO A 1034 36.46 -61.21 16.08
N SER A 1035 37.29 -61.66 17.04
CA SER A 1035 38.72 -61.90 16.86
C SER A 1035 39.08 -63.00 15.85
N LYS A 1036 38.13 -63.89 15.53
CA LYS A 1036 38.30 -64.97 14.54
C LYS A 1036 37.62 -64.66 13.21
N PHE A 1037 36.91 -63.54 13.11
CA PHE A 1037 36.14 -63.18 11.92
C PHE A 1037 37.07 -62.88 10.73
N ASN A 1038 38.22 -62.24 10.97
CA ASN A 1038 39.17 -61.87 9.91
C ASN A 1038 40.03 -63.06 9.40
N LYS A 1039 40.16 -64.14 10.18
CA LYS A 1039 40.97 -65.34 9.81
C LYS A 1039 40.22 -66.38 8.98
N LYS A 1040 39.00 -66.08 8.51
CA LYS A 1040 38.15 -67.05 7.80
C LYS A 1040 37.84 -66.69 6.35
N SER A 1041 38.44 -65.62 5.81
CA SER A 1041 38.32 -65.25 4.39
C SER A 1041 39.48 -65.77 3.53
N GLU A 1042 40.47 -66.42 4.14
CA GLU A 1042 41.45 -67.27 3.44
C GLU A 1042 41.19 -68.73 3.83
N ASN A 1043 40.08 -69.28 3.30
CA ASN A 1043 39.89 -70.69 2.92
C ASN A 1043 38.54 -70.88 2.22
#